data_AF-A0A1I3AKX8-F1
#
_entry.id   AF-A0A1I3AKX8-F1
#
_cell.length_a   1.000
_cell.length_b   1.000
_cell.length_c   1.000
_cell.angle_alpha   90.00
_cell.angle_beta   90.00
_cell.angle_gamma   90.00
#
_symmetry.space_group_name_H-M   'P 1'
#
loop_
_entity.id
_entity.type
_entity.pdbx_description
1 polymer ?
#
loop_
_entity_poly.entity_id
_entity_poly.type
_entity_poly.pdbx_seq_one_letter_code
_entity_poly.pdbx_strand_id
1 'polypeptide(L)'
;MPGRKIPKRQLLSDLQRVADQLEKTPTTTEYQKHGNHSLNTILSRFGSYNDAIRTVGLEPNQQVADPSDSILNISKNQLIDDLRRVAELVKESPTQHQYEKLGDHAANTLVREFGSYNNALRAAEYDLNRHTAASKDELLADLQHVESKLGKTPTSDQYDEYGEHSLGRLTNVFGTYNNALKSADIDVNSRIDIPVEKLLADLAEVADNLGETPTRDQYNEHGDFHGSTLGNRFGSFGTALKEIGYEPNRKQPVSDTELILDIQRVAKVIGGPPTYDQYGTHGRFSISTLTYHFGSYNESIRAAGYTPVREVNIADEVLLKDLKKVQKKVGETPTVMQYNEYGAYHADTLYRRFGSYNSALRTAGYEPNLFRDIPSSDLLSDIRKHSDGRGRAPTSPSYDERGKYAVKTIVNRYGTWSNAVKAADCEPPSYHHYSDEQLLRDLQRLANGHRAPTPREVEVSGKYSHHCYQDRFGWWQACVRAGLIPHMRVPLKEREYSAFVETAVQYENPITKIISLLSAFTGLTTALLGEFSTEWVDRLYSDKHDTLIIVPSEHIATTEDWVLQIPKRWHPPSSDGAHELPLEGLLKWHDKSKISDIDTMGRGGVTRHIHKIAEKSGIDRQRNRLDSNLRPSLAAHLIRQGAETWEAAMQVGFEYTNWSRSGKTGIDDYLLWVYQMDGTVHHEYEPKGVFLDPPKIHQ
;
A
#
# COMPACT_ATOMS: atom_id res chain seq x y z
N MET A 1 -28.00 20.73 14.80
CA MET A 1 -28.71 19.90 15.81
C MET A 1 -28.23 18.46 15.68
N PRO A 2 -27.87 17.76 16.77
CA PRO A 2 -27.57 16.33 16.68
C PRO A 2 -28.86 15.56 16.40
N GLY A 3 -28.84 14.72 15.36
CA GLY A 3 -29.99 13.94 14.91
C GLY A 3 -30.54 13.06 16.04
N ARG A 4 -31.88 13.06 16.21
CA ARG A 4 -32.58 12.20 17.18
C ARG A 4 -32.20 10.74 16.93
N LYS A 5 -31.53 10.12 17.89
CA LYS A 5 -31.14 8.69 17.85
C LYS A 5 -32.40 7.81 17.84
N ILE A 6 -32.43 6.78 16.99
CA ILE A 6 -33.53 5.80 16.94
C ILE A 6 -33.61 5.05 18.29
N PRO A 7 -34.80 4.93 18.92
CA PRO A 7 -34.98 4.20 20.17
C PRO A 7 -34.68 2.70 20.00
N LYS A 8 -34.04 2.09 21.01
CA LYS A 8 -33.74 0.64 21.02
C LYS A 8 -34.98 -0.21 20.76
N ARG A 9 -36.13 0.16 21.36
CA ARG A 9 -37.41 -0.54 21.17
C ARG A 9 -37.85 -0.59 19.70
N GLN A 10 -37.59 0.47 18.94
CA GLN A 10 -37.97 0.54 17.52
C GLN A 10 -37.09 -0.41 16.68
N LEU A 11 -35.79 -0.47 16.97
CA LEU A 11 -34.86 -1.40 16.33
C LEU A 11 -35.21 -2.86 16.63
N LEU A 12 -35.59 -3.17 17.87
CA LEU A 12 -36.02 -4.52 18.26
C LEU A 12 -37.35 -4.93 17.61
N SER A 13 -38.28 -3.98 17.46
CA SER A 13 -39.57 -4.26 16.79
C SER A 13 -39.39 -4.54 15.30
N ASP A 14 -38.48 -3.82 14.64
CA ASP A 14 -38.17 -4.07 13.23
C ASP A 14 -37.42 -5.41 13.06
N LEU A 15 -36.55 -5.77 14.00
CA LEU A 15 -35.87 -7.07 14.03
C LEU A 15 -36.84 -8.23 14.23
N GLN A 16 -37.79 -8.12 15.15
CA GLN A 16 -38.86 -9.11 15.33
C GLN A 16 -39.73 -9.21 14.07
N ARG A 17 -40.11 -8.07 13.46
CA ARG A 17 -40.91 -8.06 12.23
C ARG A 17 -40.22 -8.81 11.09
N VAL A 18 -38.91 -8.61 10.92
CA VAL A 18 -38.14 -9.33 9.88
C VAL A 18 -38.05 -10.82 10.22
N ALA A 19 -37.88 -11.18 11.49
CA ALA A 19 -37.88 -12.58 11.91
C ALA A 19 -39.23 -13.27 11.64
N ASP A 20 -40.34 -12.60 11.97
CA ASP A 20 -41.69 -13.08 11.70
C ASP A 20 -41.95 -13.22 10.20
N GLN A 21 -41.47 -12.26 9.39
CA GLN A 21 -41.59 -12.28 7.93
C GLN A 21 -40.84 -13.46 7.30
N LEU A 22 -39.73 -13.88 7.88
CA LEU A 22 -38.89 -14.96 7.37
C LEU A 22 -39.14 -16.31 8.06
N GLU A 23 -40.04 -16.33 9.06
CA GLU A 23 -40.32 -17.48 9.95
C GLU A 23 -39.06 -18.10 10.58
N LYS A 24 -37.98 -17.31 10.72
CA LYS A 24 -36.69 -17.74 11.26
C LYS A 24 -35.90 -16.57 11.80
N THR A 25 -34.87 -16.84 12.59
CA THR A 25 -33.91 -15.81 13.02
C THR A 25 -33.20 -15.21 11.79
N PRO A 26 -33.34 -13.91 11.49
CA PRO A 26 -32.78 -13.31 10.28
C PRO A 26 -31.25 -13.16 10.38
N THR A 27 -30.52 -13.57 9.35
CA THR A 27 -29.07 -13.28 9.23
C THR A 27 -28.81 -11.78 9.01
N THR A 28 -27.55 -11.34 9.13
CA THR A 28 -27.19 -9.93 8.88
C THR A 28 -27.49 -9.49 7.45
N THR A 29 -27.28 -10.37 6.47
CA THR A 29 -27.58 -10.14 5.05
C THR A 29 -29.09 -10.08 4.81
N GLU A 30 -29.85 -10.99 5.41
CA GLU A 30 -31.33 -10.98 5.31
C GLU A 30 -31.92 -9.75 6.00
N TYR A 31 -31.38 -9.33 7.14
CA TYR A 31 -31.81 -8.10 7.80
C TYR A 31 -31.43 -6.85 7.02
N GLN A 32 -30.27 -6.80 6.35
CA GLN A 32 -29.93 -5.70 5.45
C GLN A 32 -30.90 -5.61 4.27
N LYS A 33 -31.42 -6.74 3.79
CA LYS A 33 -32.37 -6.81 2.68
C LYS A 33 -33.82 -6.47 3.09
N HIS A 34 -34.24 -6.88 4.29
CA HIS A 34 -35.63 -6.81 4.73
C HIS A 34 -35.90 -5.82 5.86
N GLY A 35 -34.86 -5.30 6.52
CA GLY A 35 -34.94 -4.36 7.63
C GLY A 35 -35.14 -2.91 7.18
N ASN A 36 -35.88 -2.14 7.97
CA ASN A 36 -36.13 -0.71 7.75
C ASN A 36 -35.05 0.19 8.37
N HIS A 37 -34.09 -0.41 9.07
CA HIS A 37 -33.02 0.30 9.76
C HIS A 37 -31.64 -0.27 9.39
N SER A 38 -30.65 0.61 9.28
CA SER A 38 -29.28 0.20 8.94
C SER A 38 -28.72 -0.78 9.98
N LEU A 39 -28.07 -1.85 9.51
CA LEU A 39 -27.34 -2.81 10.34
C LEU A 39 -26.35 -2.11 11.29
N ASN A 40 -25.64 -1.07 10.81
CA ASN A 40 -24.71 -0.29 11.62
C ASN A 40 -25.40 0.42 12.80
N THR A 41 -26.68 0.78 12.65
CA THR A 41 -27.47 1.38 13.74
C THR A 41 -27.82 0.34 14.80
N ILE A 42 -28.05 -0.92 14.43
CA ILE A 42 -28.25 -2.01 15.40
C ILE A 42 -26.94 -2.32 16.12
N LEU A 43 -25.85 -2.52 15.38
CA LEU A 43 -24.52 -2.82 15.94
C LEU A 43 -24.09 -1.74 16.94
N SER A 44 -24.22 -0.46 16.56
CA SER A 44 -23.86 0.66 17.44
C SER A 44 -24.71 0.74 18.71
N ARG A 45 -25.94 0.21 18.71
CA ARG A 45 -26.88 0.35 19.84
C ARG A 45 -26.88 -0.85 20.77
N PHE A 46 -26.58 -2.04 20.26
CA PHE A 46 -26.64 -3.29 21.01
C PHE A 46 -25.28 -3.95 21.20
N GLY A 47 -24.21 -3.45 20.59
CA GLY A 47 -22.87 -4.01 20.68
C GLY A 47 -22.62 -5.03 19.58
N SER A 48 -23.50 -6.03 19.48
CA SER A 48 -23.50 -7.02 18.39
C SER A 48 -24.90 -7.27 17.84
N TYR A 49 -24.97 -7.92 16.68
CA TYR A 49 -26.24 -8.33 16.08
C TYR A 49 -26.89 -9.46 16.89
N ASN A 50 -26.11 -10.41 17.40
CA ASN A 50 -26.63 -11.49 18.26
C ASN A 50 -27.15 -10.97 19.59
N ASP A 51 -26.57 -9.90 20.16
CA ASP A 51 -27.13 -9.27 21.37
C ASP A 51 -28.49 -8.64 21.08
N ALA A 52 -28.68 -8.05 19.90
CA ALA A 52 -29.99 -7.56 19.48
C ALA A 52 -30.99 -8.72 19.32
N ILE A 53 -30.59 -9.84 18.70
CA ILE A 53 -31.40 -11.05 18.54
C ILE A 53 -31.80 -11.66 19.89
N ARG A 54 -30.85 -11.80 20.83
CA ARG A 54 -31.11 -12.25 22.22
C ARG A 54 -32.07 -11.32 22.95
N THR A 55 -31.96 -10.01 22.73
CA THR A 55 -32.84 -9.01 23.37
C THR A 55 -34.29 -9.12 22.86
N VAL A 56 -34.48 -9.60 21.62
CA VAL A 56 -35.81 -9.89 21.05
C VAL A 56 -36.36 -11.25 21.51
N GLY A 57 -35.52 -12.10 22.12
CA GLY A 57 -35.91 -13.43 22.60
C GLY A 57 -35.85 -14.52 21.54
N LEU A 58 -35.08 -14.29 20.46
CA LEU A 58 -34.85 -15.26 19.39
C LEU A 58 -33.50 -15.97 19.60
N GLU A 59 -33.40 -17.22 19.13
CA GLU A 59 -32.16 -17.99 19.16
C GLU A 59 -31.17 -17.45 18.11
N PRO A 60 -29.92 -17.10 18.48
CA PRO A 60 -28.92 -16.54 17.55
C PRO A 60 -28.56 -17.48 16.38
N ASN A 61 -28.27 -16.89 15.23
CA ASN A 61 -27.80 -17.64 14.07
C ASN A 61 -26.39 -18.18 14.31
N GLN A 62 -26.24 -19.51 14.34
CA GLN A 62 -24.98 -20.20 14.64
C GLN A 62 -23.88 -19.98 13.59
N GLN A 63 -24.24 -19.60 12.36
CA GLN A 63 -23.29 -19.24 11.31
C GLN A 63 -22.71 -17.81 11.46
N VAL A 64 -23.31 -16.93 12.27
CA VAL A 64 -22.92 -15.52 12.42
C VAL A 64 -22.38 -15.23 13.82
N ALA A 65 -21.51 -16.11 14.33
CA ALA A 65 -20.74 -15.80 15.54
C ALA A 65 -19.70 -14.70 15.22
N ASP A 66 -19.89 -13.51 15.80
CA ASP A 66 -18.92 -12.41 15.82
C ASP A 66 -17.62 -12.91 16.51
N PRO A 67 -16.41 -12.62 15.99
CA PRO A 67 -15.13 -13.12 16.53
C PRO A 67 -14.85 -12.83 18.01
N SER A 68 -15.64 -11.98 18.67
CA SER A 68 -15.52 -11.69 20.12
C SER A 68 -16.49 -12.45 21.02
N ASP A 69 -17.39 -13.29 20.50
CA ASP A 69 -18.42 -13.96 21.30
C ASP A 69 -17.91 -15.32 21.84
N SER A 70 -17.14 -15.28 22.94
CA SER A 70 -16.54 -16.43 23.62
C SER A 70 -17.53 -17.27 24.45
N ILE A 71 -18.84 -17.22 24.15
CA ILE A 71 -19.89 -17.80 25.00
C ILE A 71 -20.54 -19.06 24.41
N LEU A 72 -20.30 -19.40 23.14
CA LEU A 72 -20.73 -20.69 22.58
C LEU A 72 -19.54 -21.67 22.63
N ASN A 73 -19.46 -22.41 23.73
CA ASN A 73 -18.47 -23.46 23.97
C ASN A 73 -18.79 -24.70 23.11
N ILE A 74 -18.68 -24.57 21.78
CA ILE A 74 -18.80 -25.70 20.83
C ILE A 74 -17.55 -26.54 20.98
N SER A 75 -17.71 -27.81 21.37
CA SER A 75 -16.58 -28.71 21.58
C SER A 75 -15.97 -29.16 20.25
N LYS A 76 -14.65 -29.43 20.24
CA LYS A 76 -13.96 -29.97 19.06
C LYS A 76 -14.63 -31.25 18.52
N ASN A 77 -15.21 -32.06 19.40
CA ASN A 77 -15.92 -33.28 19.01
C ASN A 77 -17.20 -32.98 18.22
N GLN A 78 -17.98 -31.95 18.62
CA GLN A 78 -19.17 -31.55 17.87
C GLN A 78 -18.83 -31.06 16.46
N LEU A 79 -17.71 -30.34 16.31
CA LEU A 79 -17.21 -29.90 14.99
C LEU A 79 -16.75 -31.09 14.13
N ILE A 80 -16.13 -32.10 14.73
CA ILE A 80 -15.73 -33.34 14.05
C ILE A 80 -16.96 -34.14 13.61
N ASP A 81 -17.98 -34.24 14.47
CA ASP A 81 -19.21 -34.99 14.18
C ASP A 81 -20.01 -34.33 13.05
N ASP A 82 -20.09 -32.99 13.03
CA ASP A 82 -20.71 -32.25 11.94
C ASP A 82 -19.93 -32.40 10.62
N LEU A 83 -18.59 -32.35 10.67
CA LEU A 83 -17.74 -32.58 9.50
C LEU A 83 -17.89 -34.00 8.94
N ARG A 84 -18.01 -35.02 9.81
CA ARG A 84 -18.32 -36.41 9.46
C ARG A 84 -19.68 -36.54 8.80
N ARG A 85 -20.72 -35.91 9.36
CA ARG A 85 -22.06 -35.88 8.78
C ARG A 85 -22.05 -35.29 7.37
N VAL A 86 -21.34 -34.18 7.15
CA VAL A 86 -21.22 -33.58 5.82
C VAL A 86 -20.47 -34.50 4.86
N ALA A 87 -19.39 -35.15 5.31
CA ALA A 87 -18.63 -36.12 4.52
C ALA A 87 -19.50 -37.30 4.08
N GLU A 88 -20.37 -37.81 4.95
CA GLU A 88 -21.34 -38.86 4.62
C GLU A 88 -22.37 -38.40 3.56
N LEU A 89 -22.79 -37.13 3.61
CA LEU A 89 -23.71 -36.56 2.63
C LEU A 89 -23.08 -36.41 1.24
N VAL A 90 -21.83 -35.97 1.16
CA VAL A 90 -21.12 -35.80 -0.11
C VAL A 90 -20.42 -37.07 -0.60
N LYS A 91 -20.33 -38.11 0.24
CA LYS A 91 -19.68 -39.41 -0.02
C LYS A 91 -18.20 -39.32 -0.37
N GLU A 92 -17.55 -38.25 0.06
CA GLU A 92 -16.13 -37.95 -0.14
C GLU A 92 -15.65 -37.02 0.98
N SER A 93 -14.36 -36.69 1.00
CA SER A 93 -13.85 -35.65 1.89
C SER A 93 -14.47 -34.30 1.50
N PRO A 94 -15.27 -33.66 2.37
CA PRO A 94 -16.01 -32.46 2.00
C PRO A 94 -15.05 -31.29 1.84
N THR A 95 -15.15 -30.58 0.72
CA THR A 95 -14.46 -29.29 0.51
C THR A 95 -14.98 -28.23 1.48
N GLN A 96 -14.19 -27.18 1.71
CA GLN A 96 -14.60 -26.08 2.58
C GLN A 96 -15.94 -25.47 2.13
N HIS A 97 -16.13 -25.30 0.82
CA HIS A 97 -17.37 -24.78 0.24
C HIS A 97 -18.57 -25.73 0.41
N GLN A 98 -18.35 -27.04 0.24
CA GLN A 98 -19.39 -28.05 0.50
C GLN A 98 -19.80 -28.03 1.97
N TYR A 99 -18.85 -27.86 2.90
CA TYR A 99 -19.15 -27.71 4.32
C TYR A 99 -19.79 -26.36 4.66
N GLU A 100 -19.43 -25.26 4.02
CA GLU A 100 -20.13 -23.96 4.21
C GLU A 100 -21.60 -24.03 3.79
N LYS A 101 -21.94 -24.87 2.81
CA LYS A 101 -23.31 -25.07 2.34
C LYS A 101 -24.11 -26.09 3.13
N LEU A 102 -23.46 -27.13 3.66
CA LEU A 102 -24.12 -28.30 4.23
C LEU A 102 -23.88 -28.48 5.73
N GLY A 103 -22.88 -27.81 6.29
CA GLY A 103 -22.45 -27.87 7.69
C GLY A 103 -23.36 -27.06 8.60
N ASP A 104 -23.50 -27.54 9.83
CA ASP A 104 -24.29 -26.88 10.88
C ASP A 104 -23.48 -25.76 11.55
N HIS A 105 -22.17 -25.69 11.29
CA HIS A 105 -21.25 -24.68 11.79
C HIS A 105 -20.51 -23.94 10.66
N ALA A 106 -20.01 -22.74 10.95
CA ALA A 106 -19.20 -21.99 9.99
C ALA A 106 -17.85 -22.68 9.73
N ALA A 107 -17.42 -22.79 8.48
CA ALA A 107 -16.11 -23.38 8.14
C ALA A 107 -14.93 -22.66 8.82
N ASN A 108 -15.04 -21.34 9.01
CA ASN A 108 -14.04 -20.58 9.76
C ASN A 108 -13.93 -21.00 11.24
N THR A 109 -14.97 -21.60 11.84
CA THR A 109 -14.91 -22.19 13.19
C THR A 109 -14.03 -23.44 13.18
N LEU A 110 -14.12 -24.30 12.15
CA LEU A 110 -13.19 -25.43 11.98
C LEU A 110 -11.75 -24.94 11.77
N VAL A 111 -11.55 -23.93 10.92
CA VAL A 111 -10.22 -23.35 10.67
C VAL A 111 -9.62 -22.77 11.95
N ARG A 112 -10.41 -22.12 12.80
CA ARG A 112 -9.94 -21.56 14.07
C ARG A 112 -9.60 -22.63 15.11
N GLU A 113 -10.45 -23.64 15.28
CA GLU A 113 -10.27 -24.67 16.33
C GLU A 113 -9.20 -25.71 16.00
N PHE A 114 -8.97 -25.96 14.70
CA PHE A 114 -8.03 -26.96 14.20
C PHE A 114 -6.83 -26.32 13.48
N GLY A 115 -6.78 -24.99 13.34
CA GLY A 115 -5.73 -24.24 12.64
C GLY A 115 -5.88 -24.23 11.11
N SER A 116 -6.50 -25.24 10.52
CA SER A 116 -6.87 -25.28 9.11
C SER A 116 -8.04 -26.24 8.87
N TYR A 117 -8.73 -26.08 7.74
CA TYR A 117 -9.80 -26.99 7.37
C TYR A 117 -9.29 -28.42 7.11
N ASN A 118 -8.08 -28.57 6.55
CA ASN A 118 -7.43 -29.86 6.38
C ASN A 118 -7.03 -30.52 7.71
N ASN A 119 -6.68 -29.74 8.73
CA ASN A 119 -6.46 -30.26 10.07
C ASN A 119 -7.77 -30.74 10.71
N ALA A 120 -8.90 -30.10 10.40
CA ALA A 120 -10.21 -30.57 10.83
C ALA A 120 -10.58 -31.89 10.14
N LEU A 121 -10.35 -32.03 8.82
CA LEU A 121 -10.51 -33.30 8.10
C LEU A 121 -9.60 -34.41 8.65
N ARG A 122 -8.34 -34.08 8.97
CA ARG A 122 -7.39 -34.98 9.62
C ARG A 122 -7.89 -35.45 10.98
N ALA A 123 -8.44 -34.54 11.79
CA ALA A 123 -9.01 -34.85 13.10
C ALA A 123 -10.30 -35.68 13.00
N ALA A 124 -11.04 -35.55 11.89
CA ALA A 124 -12.23 -36.33 11.59
C ALA A 124 -11.92 -37.68 10.92
N GLU A 125 -10.64 -37.99 10.65
CA GLU A 125 -10.13 -39.20 10.00
C GLU A 125 -10.52 -39.33 8.51
N TYR A 126 -10.63 -38.21 7.80
CA TYR A 126 -10.83 -38.19 6.34
C TYR A 126 -9.55 -37.86 5.58
N ASP A 127 -9.52 -38.29 4.31
CA ASP A 127 -8.47 -37.91 3.36
C ASP A 127 -8.41 -36.38 3.23
N LEU A 128 -7.20 -35.82 3.26
CA LEU A 128 -7.02 -34.37 3.14
C LEU A 128 -7.52 -33.89 1.77
N ASN A 129 -8.12 -32.69 1.72
CA ASN A 129 -8.30 -32.01 0.46
C ASN A 129 -6.90 -31.63 -0.04
N ARG A 130 -6.35 -32.46 -0.93
CA ARG A 130 -5.00 -32.30 -1.48
C ARG A 130 -4.98 -31.08 -2.39
N HIS A 131 -4.66 -29.93 -1.83
CA HIS A 131 -4.14 -28.80 -2.59
C HIS A 131 -2.68 -28.55 -2.19
N THR A 132 -1.84 -29.55 -2.44
CA THR A 132 -0.40 -29.36 -2.65
C THR A 132 -0.18 -28.80 -4.05
N ALA A 133 0.95 -28.13 -4.26
CA ALA A 133 1.15 -27.20 -5.35
C ALA A 133 0.93 -27.75 -6.77
N ALA A 134 -0.20 -27.41 -7.40
CA ALA A 134 -0.38 -27.58 -8.83
C ALA A 134 0.67 -26.76 -9.60
N SER A 135 1.38 -27.42 -10.49
CA SER A 135 2.34 -26.88 -11.46
C SER A 135 1.63 -25.98 -12.48
N LYS A 136 2.40 -25.19 -13.25
CA LYS A 136 1.83 -24.36 -14.33
C LYS A 136 1.03 -25.21 -15.32
N ASP A 137 1.53 -26.39 -15.67
CA ASP A 137 0.90 -27.27 -16.66
C ASP A 137 -0.40 -27.89 -16.13
N GLU A 138 -0.46 -28.25 -14.85
CA GLU A 138 -1.68 -28.74 -14.20
C GLU A 138 -2.76 -27.65 -14.12
N LEU A 139 -2.37 -26.40 -13.82
CA LEU A 139 -3.29 -25.25 -13.84
C LEU A 139 -3.85 -24.95 -15.23
N LEU A 140 -3.05 -25.13 -16.29
CA LEU A 140 -3.50 -24.95 -17.67
C LEU A 140 -4.40 -26.11 -18.10
N ALA A 141 -4.09 -27.35 -17.70
CA ALA A 141 -4.90 -28.53 -18.00
C ALA A 141 -6.29 -28.47 -17.34
N ASP A 142 -6.38 -28.01 -16.09
CA ASP A 142 -7.65 -27.76 -15.40
C ASP A 142 -8.47 -26.67 -16.12
N LEU A 143 -7.83 -25.56 -16.50
CA LEU A 143 -8.50 -24.50 -17.26
C LEU A 143 -9.02 -24.97 -18.63
N GLN A 144 -8.28 -25.82 -19.34
CA GLN A 144 -8.72 -26.48 -20.58
C GLN A 144 -9.84 -27.50 -20.33
N HIS A 145 -9.80 -28.21 -19.20
CA HIS A 145 -10.86 -29.15 -18.83
C HIS A 145 -12.18 -28.42 -18.58
N VAL A 146 -12.15 -27.29 -17.86
CA VAL A 146 -13.33 -26.44 -17.64
C VAL A 146 -13.88 -25.87 -18.94
N GLU A 147 -13.03 -25.42 -19.86
CA GLU A 147 -13.43 -24.94 -21.19
C GLU A 147 -14.15 -26.02 -21.99
N SER A 148 -13.57 -27.22 -22.05
CA SER A 148 -14.14 -28.40 -22.72
C SER A 148 -15.50 -28.80 -22.12
N LYS A 149 -15.62 -28.75 -20.80
CA LYS A 149 -16.86 -29.05 -20.07
C LYS A 149 -17.98 -28.03 -20.34
N LEU A 150 -17.63 -26.75 -20.49
CA LEU A 150 -18.60 -25.68 -20.76
C LEU A 150 -18.87 -25.46 -22.25
N GLY A 151 -18.01 -25.97 -23.13
CA GLY A 151 -18.09 -25.82 -24.59
C GLY A 151 -17.89 -24.37 -25.06
N LYS A 152 -17.28 -23.52 -24.23
CA LYS A 152 -17.00 -22.10 -24.49
C LYS A 152 -15.92 -21.61 -23.53
N THR A 153 -15.26 -20.49 -23.87
CA THR A 153 -14.32 -19.82 -22.97
C THR A 153 -14.94 -19.58 -21.59
N PRO A 154 -14.38 -20.17 -20.50
CA PRO A 154 -14.89 -19.98 -19.16
C PRO A 154 -14.63 -18.55 -18.66
N THR A 155 -15.64 -17.90 -18.06
CA THR A 155 -15.42 -16.65 -17.31
C THR A 155 -14.65 -16.90 -16.01
N SER A 156 -14.12 -15.86 -15.36
CA SER A 156 -13.44 -16.01 -14.07
C SER A 156 -14.32 -16.67 -13.01
N ASP A 157 -15.60 -16.31 -13.00
CA ASP A 157 -16.57 -16.80 -12.02
C ASP A 157 -16.98 -18.25 -12.34
N GLN A 158 -17.07 -18.59 -13.63
CA GLN A 158 -17.30 -19.98 -14.06
C GLN A 158 -16.09 -20.86 -13.77
N TYR A 159 -14.87 -20.38 -13.94
CA TYR A 159 -13.70 -21.14 -13.54
C TYR A 159 -13.62 -21.29 -12.02
N ASP A 160 -13.97 -20.26 -11.24
CA ASP A 160 -14.06 -20.37 -9.78
C ASP A 160 -15.15 -21.36 -9.32
N GLU A 161 -16.21 -21.54 -10.13
CA GLU A 161 -17.30 -22.49 -9.88
C GLU A 161 -16.98 -23.94 -10.31
N TYR A 162 -16.29 -24.12 -11.44
CA TYR A 162 -16.11 -25.43 -12.08
C TYR A 162 -14.67 -25.97 -12.06
N GLY A 163 -13.68 -25.12 -11.77
CA GLY A 163 -12.26 -25.48 -11.75
C GLY A 163 -11.86 -26.22 -10.47
N GLU A 164 -10.86 -27.08 -10.61
CA GLU A 164 -10.28 -27.84 -9.50
C GLU A 164 -9.27 -27.01 -8.68
N HIS A 165 -8.93 -25.81 -9.17
CA HIS A 165 -8.01 -24.87 -8.53
C HIS A 165 -8.63 -23.47 -8.35
N SER A 166 -8.15 -22.71 -7.34
CA SER A 166 -8.69 -21.39 -7.05
C SER A 166 -8.32 -20.35 -8.12
N LEU A 167 -9.25 -19.44 -8.43
CA LEU A 167 -9.00 -18.30 -9.33
C LEU A 167 -7.79 -17.46 -8.87
N GLY A 168 -7.65 -17.27 -7.54
CA GLY A 168 -6.50 -16.59 -6.94
C GLY A 168 -5.16 -17.22 -7.33
N ARG A 169 -5.08 -18.55 -7.38
CA ARG A 169 -3.86 -19.27 -7.77
C ARG A 169 -3.51 -19.06 -9.24
N LEU A 170 -4.48 -19.16 -10.15
CA LEU A 170 -4.28 -18.83 -11.57
C LEU A 170 -3.76 -17.39 -11.75
N THR A 171 -4.37 -16.43 -11.07
CA THR A 171 -3.96 -15.02 -11.19
C THR A 171 -2.59 -14.74 -10.56
N ASN A 172 -2.19 -15.46 -9.51
CA ASN A 172 -0.86 -15.32 -8.92
C ASN A 172 0.24 -15.90 -9.83
N VAL A 173 -0.05 -16.99 -10.53
CA VAL A 173 0.92 -17.70 -11.39
C VAL A 173 1.07 -17.05 -12.78
N PHE A 174 -0.04 -16.60 -13.38
CA PHE A 174 -0.09 -16.06 -14.75
C PHE A 174 -0.33 -14.53 -14.79
N GLY A 175 -0.47 -13.90 -13.62
CA GLY A 175 -0.70 -12.46 -13.45
C GLY A 175 -2.16 -12.03 -13.62
N THR A 176 -2.84 -12.50 -14.68
CA THR A 176 -4.27 -12.25 -14.90
C THR A 176 -4.96 -13.49 -15.44
N TYR A 177 -6.28 -13.61 -15.22
CA TYR A 177 -7.06 -14.72 -15.75
C TYR A 177 -7.03 -14.79 -17.29
N ASN A 178 -7.02 -13.63 -17.97
CA ASN A 178 -6.87 -13.58 -19.43
C ASN A 178 -5.46 -14.01 -19.89
N ASN A 179 -4.42 -13.82 -19.08
CA ASN A 179 -3.10 -14.39 -19.40
C ASN A 179 -3.10 -15.91 -19.22
N ALA A 180 -3.79 -16.43 -18.20
CA ALA A 180 -3.95 -17.88 -18.02
C ALA A 180 -4.67 -18.51 -19.23
N LEU A 181 -5.77 -17.90 -19.71
CA LEU A 181 -6.46 -18.33 -20.93
C LEU A 181 -5.53 -18.34 -22.16
N LYS A 182 -4.74 -17.28 -22.37
CA LYS A 182 -3.73 -17.24 -23.44
C LYS A 182 -2.67 -18.33 -23.31
N SER A 183 -2.18 -18.56 -22.09
CA SER A 183 -1.19 -19.60 -21.82
C SER A 183 -1.75 -21.01 -22.00
N ALA A 184 -3.07 -21.18 -21.86
CA ALA A 184 -3.80 -22.42 -22.10
C ALA A 184 -4.24 -22.58 -23.58
N ASP A 185 -3.86 -21.65 -24.46
CA ASP A 185 -4.28 -21.61 -25.87
C ASP A 185 -5.81 -21.53 -26.05
N ILE A 186 -6.49 -20.86 -25.11
CA ILE A 186 -7.94 -20.60 -25.11
C ILE A 186 -8.17 -19.12 -25.46
N ASP A 187 -9.17 -18.86 -26.31
CA ASP A 187 -9.58 -17.51 -26.66
C ASP A 187 -9.93 -16.71 -25.40
N VAL A 188 -9.33 -15.53 -25.23
CA VAL A 188 -9.53 -14.72 -24.01
C VAL A 188 -10.93 -14.13 -23.91
N ASN A 189 -11.38 -13.95 -22.67
CA ASN A 189 -12.54 -13.11 -22.36
C ASN A 189 -12.20 -11.64 -22.66
N SER A 190 -12.32 -11.25 -23.93
CA SER A 190 -12.22 -9.86 -24.35
C SER A 190 -13.53 -9.15 -24.04
N ARG A 191 -13.45 -8.05 -23.28
CA ARG A 191 -14.58 -7.21 -22.85
C ARG A 191 -15.30 -6.44 -23.98
N ILE A 192 -15.22 -6.89 -25.23
CA ILE A 192 -15.85 -6.25 -26.39
C ILE A 192 -16.26 -7.36 -27.38
N ASP A 193 -17.47 -7.91 -27.19
CA ASP A 193 -18.44 -8.16 -28.27
C ASP A 193 -19.78 -8.66 -27.72
N ILE A 194 -20.37 -7.91 -26.78
CA ILE A 194 -21.81 -8.07 -26.53
C ILE A 194 -22.52 -7.35 -27.69
N PRO A 195 -23.35 -8.04 -28.49
CA PRO A 195 -24.10 -7.41 -29.57
C PRO A 195 -24.93 -6.25 -29.03
N VAL A 196 -24.97 -5.14 -29.77
CA VAL A 196 -25.72 -3.92 -29.38
C VAL A 196 -27.18 -4.27 -29.11
N GLU A 197 -27.72 -5.17 -29.93
CA GLU A 197 -29.08 -5.68 -29.87
C GLU A 197 -29.37 -6.35 -28.53
N LYS A 198 -28.41 -7.07 -27.96
CA LYS A 198 -28.55 -7.74 -26.66
C LYS A 198 -28.55 -6.74 -25.50
N LEU A 199 -27.74 -5.69 -25.57
CA LEU A 199 -27.71 -4.62 -24.56
C LEU A 199 -28.99 -3.79 -24.59
N LEU A 200 -29.53 -3.51 -25.79
CA LEU A 200 -30.77 -2.77 -25.94
C LEU A 200 -31.99 -3.62 -25.54
N ALA A 201 -32.01 -4.93 -25.85
CA ALA A 201 -33.08 -5.83 -25.46
C ALA A 201 -33.19 -5.96 -23.93
N ASP A 202 -32.08 -6.16 -23.24
CA ASP A 202 -32.04 -6.24 -21.77
C ASP A 202 -32.46 -4.91 -21.12
N LEU A 203 -31.99 -3.77 -21.64
CA LEU A 203 -32.44 -2.45 -21.15
C LEU A 203 -33.95 -2.22 -21.36
N ALA A 204 -34.50 -2.68 -22.48
CA ALA A 204 -35.92 -2.58 -22.79
C ALA A 204 -36.75 -3.50 -21.87
N GLU A 205 -36.30 -4.73 -21.65
CA GLU A 205 -36.96 -5.67 -20.73
C GLU A 205 -37.01 -5.13 -19.31
N VAL A 206 -35.91 -4.56 -18.81
CA VAL A 206 -35.87 -3.92 -17.48
C VAL A 206 -36.83 -2.72 -17.41
N ALA A 207 -36.89 -1.90 -18.46
CA ALA A 207 -37.81 -0.77 -18.51
C ALA A 207 -39.28 -1.21 -18.51
N ASP A 208 -39.62 -2.24 -19.29
CA ASP A 208 -40.96 -2.82 -19.36
C ASP A 208 -41.35 -3.47 -18.02
N ASN A 209 -40.43 -4.18 -17.37
CA ASN A 209 -40.64 -4.81 -16.06
C ASN A 209 -40.88 -3.78 -14.94
N LEU A 210 -40.20 -2.63 -15.00
CA LEU A 210 -40.39 -1.54 -14.03
C LEU A 210 -41.59 -0.66 -14.36
N GLY A 211 -42.08 -0.68 -15.60
CA GLY A 211 -43.18 0.17 -16.07
C GLY A 211 -42.84 1.66 -16.12
N GLU A 212 -41.56 2.02 -15.97
CA GLU A 212 -41.04 3.39 -15.98
C GLU A 212 -39.63 3.43 -16.57
N THR A 213 -39.13 4.62 -16.97
CA THR A 213 -37.74 4.76 -17.41
C THR A 213 -36.79 4.41 -16.26
N PRO A 214 -35.97 3.34 -16.38
CA PRO A 214 -35.08 2.92 -15.31
C PRO A 214 -33.98 3.97 -15.08
N THR A 215 -33.67 4.22 -13.81
CA THR A 215 -32.42 4.89 -13.43
C THR A 215 -31.25 3.91 -13.61
N ARG A 216 -30.03 4.45 -13.68
CA ARG A 216 -28.81 3.64 -13.78
C ARG A 216 -28.69 2.62 -12.64
N ASP A 217 -29.10 3.02 -11.43
CA ASP A 217 -29.01 2.16 -10.25
C ASP A 217 -30.08 1.06 -10.28
N GLN A 218 -31.31 1.38 -10.69
CA GLN A 218 -32.36 0.38 -10.92
C GLN A 218 -31.97 -0.62 -12.02
N TYR A 219 -31.32 -0.15 -13.09
CA TYR A 219 -30.82 -1.06 -14.14
C TYR A 219 -29.69 -1.95 -13.65
N ASN A 220 -28.76 -1.45 -12.81
CA ASN A 220 -27.72 -2.30 -12.21
C ASN A 220 -28.30 -3.38 -11.27
N GLU A 221 -29.49 -3.15 -10.73
CA GLU A 221 -30.17 -4.09 -9.82
C GLU A 221 -30.98 -5.15 -10.57
N HIS A 222 -31.51 -4.82 -11.75
CA HIS A 222 -32.46 -5.67 -12.47
C HIS A 222 -31.99 -6.18 -13.84
N GLY A 223 -30.94 -5.58 -14.43
CA GLY A 223 -30.43 -5.95 -15.75
C GLY A 223 -29.34 -7.02 -15.70
N ASP A 224 -29.21 -7.77 -16.79
CA ASP A 224 -28.17 -8.79 -16.97
C ASP A 224 -26.76 -8.18 -17.15
N PHE A 225 -26.69 -6.86 -17.36
CA PHE A 225 -25.44 -6.13 -17.55
C PHE A 225 -25.29 -4.94 -16.60
N HIS A 226 -24.05 -4.51 -16.38
CA HIS A 226 -23.79 -3.31 -15.60
C HIS A 226 -24.01 -2.04 -16.44
N GLY A 227 -24.65 -1.01 -15.87
CA GLY A 227 -24.95 0.27 -16.54
C GLY A 227 -23.71 1.05 -17.00
N SER A 228 -22.50 0.72 -16.51
CA SER A 228 -21.25 1.24 -17.10
C SER A 228 -20.98 0.68 -18.49
N THR A 229 -21.40 -0.56 -18.78
CA THR A 229 -21.27 -1.19 -20.09
C THR A 229 -22.06 -0.42 -21.14
N LEU A 230 -23.30 -0.04 -20.83
CA LEU A 230 -24.13 0.79 -21.71
C LEU A 230 -23.60 2.23 -21.78
N GLY A 231 -23.16 2.80 -20.66
CA GLY A 231 -22.54 4.13 -20.65
C GLY A 231 -21.30 4.22 -21.54
N ASN A 232 -20.45 3.18 -21.53
CA ASN A 232 -19.25 3.14 -22.36
C ASN A 232 -19.57 2.85 -23.84
N ARG A 233 -20.58 2.02 -24.13
CA ARG A 233 -20.96 1.64 -25.51
C ARG A 233 -21.71 2.76 -26.25
N PHE A 234 -22.62 3.45 -25.56
CA PHE A 234 -23.51 4.46 -26.14
C PHE A 234 -23.11 5.89 -25.76
N GLY A 235 -21.96 6.08 -25.11
CA GLY A 235 -21.44 7.37 -24.64
C GLY A 235 -22.11 7.90 -23.36
N SER A 236 -23.35 7.49 -23.07
CA SER A 236 -23.97 7.67 -21.75
C SER A 236 -25.13 6.68 -21.55
N PHE A 237 -25.49 6.41 -20.29
CA PHE A 237 -26.67 5.58 -19.98
C PHE A 237 -27.97 6.22 -20.50
N GLY A 238 -28.07 7.56 -20.47
CA GLY A 238 -29.18 8.29 -21.05
C GLY A 238 -29.24 8.18 -22.58
N THR A 239 -28.12 7.98 -23.26
CA THR A 239 -28.11 7.72 -24.70
C THR A 239 -28.67 6.33 -25.00
N ALA A 240 -28.29 5.31 -24.21
CA ALA A 240 -28.81 3.96 -24.37
C ALA A 240 -30.35 3.89 -24.17
N LEU A 241 -30.89 4.65 -23.21
CA LEU A 241 -32.34 4.79 -23.03
C LEU A 241 -33.03 5.40 -24.25
N LYS A 242 -32.40 6.37 -24.93
CA LYS A 242 -32.94 6.96 -26.16
C LYS A 242 -32.97 5.98 -27.32
N GLU A 243 -31.97 5.10 -27.42
CA GLU A 243 -31.93 4.05 -28.47
C GLU A 243 -33.12 3.08 -28.37
N ILE A 244 -33.67 2.86 -27.17
CA ILE A 244 -34.88 2.06 -26.95
C ILE A 244 -36.17 2.91 -26.86
N GLY A 245 -36.10 4.20 -27.19
CA GLY A 245 -37.28 5.09 -27.24
C GLY A 245 -37.74 5.66 -25.90
N TYR A 246 -36.96 5.52 -24.82
CA TYR A 246 -37.27 6.07 -23.51
C TYR A 246 -36.57 7.43 -23.27
N GLU A 247 -37.32 8.40 -22.72
CA GLU A 247 -36.75 9.68 -22.30
C GLU A 247 -35.97 9.51 -20.98
N PRO A 248 -34.71 10.01 -20.87
CA PRO A 248 -33.91 9.87 -19.66
C PRO A 248 -34.60 10.47 -18.44
N ASN A 249 -34.63 9.72 -17.34
CA ASN A 249 -35.28 10.10 -16.08
C ASN A 249 -34.61 11.35 -15.48
N ARG A 250 -35.08 12.53 -15.85
CA ARG A 250 -34.70 13.82 -15.27
C ARG A 250 -35.81 14.23 -14.31
N LYS A 251 -35.53 14.27 -13.00
CA LYS A 251 -36.38 15.02 -12.05
C LYS A 251 -36.62 16.40 -12.66
N GLN A 252 -37.89 16.84 -12.69
CA GLN A 252 -38.29 18.05 -13.40
C GLN A 252 -37.36 19.24 -13.06
N PRO A 253 -36.95 20.02 -14.07
CA PRO A 253 -36.03 21.13 -13.86
C PRO A 253 -36.66 22.16 -12.93
N VAL A 254 -35.95 22.50 -11.86
CA VAL A 254 -36.31 23.62 -10.97
C VAL A 254 -36.27 24.90 -11.79
N SER A 255 -37.30 25.73 -11.70
CA SER A 255 -37.37 26.98 -12.45
C SER A 255 -36.44 28.05 -11.87
N ASP A 256 -35.95 28.97 -12.72
CA ASP A 256 -35.17 30.14 -12.28
C ASP A 256 -35.92 30.95 -11.20
N THR A 257 -37.25 31.01 -11.30
CA THR A 257 -38.12 31.68 -10.33
C THR A 257 -38.06 31.03 -8.95
N GLU A 258 -38.09 29.70 -8.86
CA GLU A 258 -37.98 29.00 -7.57
C GLU A 258 -36.61 29.18 -6.92
N LEU A 259 -35.54 29.20 -7.73
CA LEU A 259 -34.18 29.44 -7.28
C LEU A 259 -34.01 30.87 -6.74
N ILE A 260 -34.55 31.87 -7.45
CA ILE A 260 -34.54 33.27 -7.02
C ILE A 260 -35.32 33.47 -5.71
N LEU A 261 -36.51 32.88 -5.60
CA LEU A 261 -37.33 32.97 -4.38
C LEU A 261 -36.63 32.33 -3.18
N ASP A 262 -35.88 31.24 -3.38
CA ASP A 262 -35.12 30.62 -2.31
C ASP A 262 -33.92 31.47 -1.87
N ILE A 263 -33.21 32.12 -2.79
CA ILE A 263 -32.15 33.09 -2.47
C ILE A 263 -32.70 34.26 -1.66
N GLN A 264 -33.84 34.84 -2.06
CA GLN A 264 -34.49 35.94 -1.33
C GLN A 264 -34.95 35.51 0.06
N ARG A 265 -35.49 34.28 0.18
CA ARG A 265 -35.84 33.70 1.48
C ARG A 265 -34.61 33.57 2.37
N VAL A 266 -33.51 33.00 1.88
CA VAL A 266 -32.25 32.89 2.64
C VAL A 266 -31.75 34.27 3.05
N ALA A 267 -31.77 35.24 2.14
CA ALA A 267 -31.33 36.60 2.41
C ALA A 267 -32.11 37.26 3.56
N LYS A 268 -33.43 37.02 3.61
CA LYS A 268 -34.29 37.47 4.72
C LYS A 268 -33.94 36.82 6.06
N VAL A 269 -33.54 35.54 6.05
CA VAL A 269 -33.15 34.81 7.28
C VAL A 269 -31.85 35.36 7.86
N ILE A 270 -30.88 35.69 7.02
CA ILE A 270 -29.54 36.11 7.44
C ILE A 270 -29.37 37.63 7.53
N GLY A 271 -30.34 38.42 7.07
CA GLY A 271 -30.32 39.89 7.13
C GLY A 271 -29.52 40.57 6.03
N GLY A 272 -29.34 39.93 4.86
CA GLY A 272 -28.57 40.47 3.74
C GLY A 272 -28.32 39.41 2.65
N PRO A 273 -27.65 39.76 1.53
CA PRO A 273 -27.32 38.78 0.49
C PRO A 273 -26.46 37.63 1.04
N PRO A 274 -26.79 36.36 0.76
CA PRO A 274 -26.02 35.23 1.29
C PRO A 274 -24.65 35.09 0.64
N THR A 275 -23.62 34.85 1.45
CA THR A 275 -22.36 34.30 0.96
C THR A 275 -22.54 32.85 0.48
N TYR A 276 -21.57 32.36 -0.30
CA TYR A 276 -21.56 30.98 -0.80
C TYR A 276 -21.83 29.95 0.31
N ASP A 277 -21.11 30.04 1.44
CA ASP A 277 -21.24 29.11 2.55
C ASP A 277 -22.57 29.26 3.30
N GLN A 278 -23.06 30.50 3.42
CA GLN A 278 -24.35 30.80 4.07
C GLN A 278 -25.52 30.23 3.26
N TYR A 279 -25.50 30.35 1.94
CA TYR A 279 -26.51 29.71 1.10
C TYR A 279 -26.37 28.19 1.12
N GLY A 280 -25.15 27.64 1.11
CA GLY A 280 -24.95 26.19 1.27
C GLY A 280 -25.52 25.62 2.58
N THR A 281 -25.59 26.44 3.62
CA THR A 281 -26.12 26.06 4.93
C THR A 281 -27.65 26.23 5.04
N HIS A 282 -28.21 27.26 4.39
CA HIS A 282 -29.60 27.67 4.58
C HIS A 282 -30.50 27.49 3.35
N GLY A 283 -29.93 27.24 2.18
CA GLY A 283 -30.61 27.06 0.91
C GLY A 283 -31.33 25.72 0.80
N ARG A 284 -32.42 25.71 0.02
CA ARG A 284 -33.17 24.48 -0.29
C ARG A 284 -32.60 23.73 -1.49
N PHE A 285 -31.85 24.44 -2.33
CA PHE A 285 -31.27 23.92 -3.56
C PHE A 285 -29.74 23.86 -3.47
N SER A 286 -29.12 23.01 -4.27
CA SER A 286 -27.67 22.92 -4.34
C SER A 286 -27.08 24.17 -5.00
N ILE A 287 -25.89 24.59 -4.57
CA ILE A 287 -25.18 25.71 -5.20
C ILE A 287 -24.80 25.39 -6.66
N SER A 288 -24.57 24.11 -6.97
CA SER A 288 -24.34 23.64 -8.34
C SER A 288 -25.56 23.88 -9.24
N THR A 289 -26.78 23.74 -8.71
CA THR A 289 -28.01 24.06 -9.44
C THR A 289 -28.10 25.56 -9.74
N LEU A 290 -27.79 26.43 -8.78
CA LEU A 290 -27.73 27.88 -9.02
C LEU A 290 -26.69 28.26 -10.08
N THR A 291 -25.50 27.66 -9.98
CA THR A 291 -24.40 27.93 -10.91
C THR A 291 -24.73 27.48 -12.33
N TYR A 292 -25.45 26.36 -12.48
CA TYR A 292 -25.90 25.86 -13.78
C TYR A 292 -26.91 26.79 -14.45
N HIS A 293 -27.90 27.30 -13.69
CA HIS A 293 -28.96 28.16 -14.24
C HIS A 293 -28.48 29.59 -14.53
N PHE A 294 -27.66 30.17 -13.65
CA PHE A 294 -27.26 31.58 -13.74
C PHE A 294 -25.82 31.79 -14.21
N GLY A 295 -25.07 30.71 -14.49
CA GLY A 295 -23.66 30.74 -14.91
C GLY A 295 -22.67 30.96 -13.77
N SER A 296 -23.05 31.65 -12.69
CA SER A 296 -22.28 31.73 -11.46
C SER A 296 -23.16 31.98 -10.24
N TYR A 297 -22.64 31.65 -9.05
CA TYR A 297 -23.32 32.00 -7.80
C TYR A 297 -23.60 33.50 -7.69
N ASN A 298 -22.66 34.37 -8.09
CA ASN A 298 -22.85 35.81 -8.04
C ASN A 298 -23.95 36.31 -8.99
N GLU A 299 -24.07 35.72 -10.18
CA GLU A 299 -25.19 36.03 -11.08
C GLU A 299 -26.53 35.61 -10.48
N SER A 300 -26.58 34.49 -9.75
CA SER A 300 -27.81 34.08 -9.04
C SER A 300 -28.22 35.09 -7.95
N ILE A 301 -27.25 35.68 -7.25
CA ILE A 301 -27.51 36.75 -6.25
C ILE A 301 -28.00 38.03 -6.93
N ARG A 302 -27.45 38.38 -8.11
CA ARG A 302 -27.94 39.53 -8.91
C ARG A 302 -29.33 39.30 -9.47
N ALA A 303 -29.61 38.10 -10.00
CA ALA A 303 -30.93 37.70 -10.48
C ALA A 303 -31.98 37.76 -9.35
N ALA A 304 -31.56 37.50 -8.10
CA ALA A 304 -32.39 37.66 -6.92
C ALA A 304 -32.57 39.11 -6.45
N GLY A 305 -31.95 40.09 -7.10
CA GLY A 305 -32.09 41.52 -6.82
C GLY A 305 -31.10 42.06 -5.78
N TYR A 306 -30.01 41.35 -5.49
CA TYR A 306 -29.01 41.78 -4.51
C TYR A 306 -27.63 42.01 -5.12
N THR A 307 -26.82 42.86 -4.45
CA THR A 307 -25.39 42.99 -4.71
C THR A 307 -24.61 41.89 -3.97
N PRO A 308 -23.77 41.08 -4.64
CA PRO A 308 -22.99 40.02 -3.97
C PRO A 308 -22.06 40.54 -2.86
N VAL A 309 -21.95 39.81 -1.75
CA VAL A 309 -21.09 40.17 -0.60
C VAL A 309 -19.60 40.18 -0.96
N ARG A 310 -19.20 39.36 -1.93
CA ARG A 310 -17.85 39.34 -2.51
C ARG A 310 -17.97 39.31 -4.03
N GLU A 311 -17.41 40.30 -4.70
CA GLU A 311 -17.31 40.26 -6.15
C GLU A 311 -16.26 39.25 -6.59
N VAL A 312 -16.70 38.30 -7.40
CA VAL A 312 -15.86 37.43 -8.21
C VAL A 312 -16.22 37.74 -9.66
N ASN A 313 -15.23 37.76 -10.55
CA ASN A 313 -15.24 38.33 -11.92
C ASN A 313 -15.01 39.85 -12.02
N ILE A 314 -14.12 40.39 -11.19
CA ILE A 314 -13.61 41.76 -11.37
C ILE A 314 -12.90 41.85 -12.74
N ALA A 315 -13.25 42.89 -13.51
CA ALA A 315 -12.64 43.18 -14.80
C ALA A 315 -11.16 43.57 -14.65
N ASP A 316 -10.34 43.21 -15.62
CA ASP A 316 -8.89 43.41 -15.56
C ASP A 316 -8.54 44.90 -15.40
N GLU A 317 -9.29 45.79 -16.04
CA GLU A 317 -9.11 47.25 -15.94
C GLU A 317 -9.29 47.76 -14.51
N VAL A 318 -10.19 47.14 -13.74
CA VAL A 318 -10.47 47.53 -12.35
C VAL A 318 -9.31 47.09 -11.44
N LEU A 319 -8.78 45.87 -11.63
CA LEU A 319 -7.63 45.37 -10.88
C LEU A 319 -6.37 46.19 -11.19
N LEU A 320 -6.13 46.52 -12.47
CA LEU A 320 -4.99 47.35 -12.88
C LEU A 320 -5.11 48.78 -12.37
N LYS A 321 -6.32 49.37 -12.33
CA LYS A 321 -6.57 50.70 -11.76
C LYS A 321 -6.30 50.74 -10.26
N ASP A 322 -6.69 49.69 -9.54
CA ASP A 322 -6.42 49.57 -8.10
C ASP A 322 -4.91 49.40 -7.83
N LEU A 323 -4.21 48.58 -8.61
CA LEU A 323 -2.76 48.44 -8.54
C LEU A 323 -2.02 49.76 -8.78
N LYS A 324 -2.44 50.55 -9.78
CA LYS A 324 -1.92 51.90 -10.04
C LYS A 324 -2.20 52.87 -8.89
N LYS A 325 -3.36 52.75 -8.22
CA LYS A 325 -3.70 53.56 -7.04
C LYS A 325 -2.78 53.23 -5.86
N VAL A 326 -2.52 51.95 -5.60
CA VAL A 326 -1.59 51.52 -4.56
C VAL A 326 -0.18 52.01 -4.86
N GLN A 327 0.28 51.89 -6.12
CA GLN A 327 1.60 52.39 -6.54
C GLN A 327 1.75 53.89 -6.27
N LYS A 328 0.73 54.71 -6.61
CA LYS A 328 0.74 56.14 -6.29
C LYS A 328 0.80 56.43 -4.79
N LYS A 329 0.22 55.57 -3.96
CA LYS A 329 0.18 55.73 -2.50
C LYS A 329 1.52 55.35 -1.84
N VAL A 330 2.16 54.29 -2.32
CA VAL A 330 3.41 53.76 -1.75
C VAL A 330 4.64 54.46 -2.36
N GLY A 331 4.52 55.04 -3.56
CA GLY A 331 5.59 55.81 -4.21
C GLY A 331 6.60 54.97 -5.00
N GLU A 332 6.54 53.65 -4.87
CA GLU A 332 7.37 52.65 -5.53
C GLU A 332 6.50 51.50 -6.07
N THR A 333 7.08 50.58 -6.85
CA THR A 333 6.36 49.39 -7.34
C THR A 333 5.88 48.55 -6.14
N PRO A 334 4.55 48.40 -5.91
CA PRO A 334 4.06 47.76 -4.70
C PRO A 334 4.44 46.28 -4.62
N THR A 335 5.02 45.86 -3.50
CA THR A 335 5.18 44.44 -3.16
C THR A 335 3.84 43.76 -2.90
N VAL A 336 3.80 42.43 -2.91
CA VAL A 336 2.59 41.65 -2.56
C VAL A 336 2.03 42.05 -1.19
N MET A 337 2.92 42.28 -0.21
CA MET A 337 2.52 42.71 1.14
C MET A 337 1.92 44.12 1.13
N GLN A 338 2.59 45.07 0.48
CA GLN A 338 2.08 46.45 0.38
C GLN A 338 0.75 46.51 -0.40
N TYR A 339 0.57 45.67 -1.42
CA TYR A 339 -0.70 45.59 -2.14
C TYR A 339 -1.80 44.94 -1.32
N ASN A 340 -1.51 43.89 -0.56
CA ASN A 340 -2.48 43.32 0.39
C ASN A 340 -2.87 44.30 1.51
N GLU A 341 -1.98 45.23 1.87
CA GLU A 341 -2.22 46.22 2.93
C GLU A 341 -3.03 47.43 2.43
N TYR A 342 -2.79 47.89 1.20
CA TYR A 342 -3.38 49.14 0.69
C TYR A 342 -4.34 48.97 -0.48
N GLY A 343 -4.38 47.80 -1.11
CA GLY A 343 -5.25 47.47 -2.23
C GLY A 343 -6.68 47.21 -1.80
N ALA A 344 -7.62 47.45 -2.72
CA ALA A 344 -9.02 47.09 -2.52
C ALA A 344 -9.25 45.57 -2.66
N TYR A 345 -8.27 44.84 -3.19
CA TYR A 345 -8.32 43.40 -3.46
C TYR A 345 -7.09 42.68 -2.92
N HIS A 346 -7.22 41.36 -2.71
CA HIS A 346 -6.09 40.53 -2.31
C HIS A 346 -5.18 40.25 -3.52
N ALA A 347 -3.86 40.24 -3.33
CA ALA A 347 -2.86 39.99 -4.36
C ALA A 347 -3.03 38.62 -5.06
N ASP A 348 -3.62 37.65 -4.38
CA ASP A 348 -3.95 36.34 -4.97
C ASP A 348 -5.02 36.44 -6.07
N THR A 349 -5.87 37.48 -6.04
CA THR A 349 -6.81 37.81 -7.11
C THR A 349 -6.06 38.20 -8.39
N LEU A 350 -5.00 39.01 -8.25
CA LEU A 350 -4.13 39.43 -9.35
C LEU A 350 -3.28 38.24 -9.84
N TYR A 351 -2.79 37.41 -8.92
CA TYR A 351 -2.06 36.18 -9.25
C TYR A 351 -2.90 35.25 -10.12
N ARG A 352 -4.12 34.92 -9.70
CA ARG A 352 -5.01 34.02 -10.46
C ARG A 352 -5.46 34.62 -11.78
N ARG A 353 -5.65 35.94 -11.87
CA ARG A 353 -6.10 36.60 -13.10
C ARG A 353 -5.00 36.75 -14.15
N PHE A 354 -3.83 37.23 -13.74
CA PHE A 354 -2.74 37.57 -14.67
C PHE A 354 -1.65 36.48 -14.71
N GLY A 355 -1.87 35.33 -14.07
CA GLY A 355 -0.93 34.21 -13.95
C GLY A 355 0.17 34.43 -12.91
N SER A 356 0.56 35.68 -12.65
CA SER A 356 1.41 36.05 -11.51
C SER A 356 1.23 37.52 -11.10
N TYR A 357 1.61 37.85 -9.87
CA TYR A 357 1.57 39.23 -9.39
C TYR A 357 2.51 40.15 -10.19
N ASN A 358 3.69 39.66 -10.63
CA ASN A 358 4.56 40.47 -11.50
C ASN A 358 4.00 40.60 -12.92
N SER A 359 3.25 39.63 -13.43
CA SER A 359 2.55 39.76 -14.70
C SER A 359 1.47 40.84 -14.63
N ALA A 360 0.79 40.96 -13.49
CA ALA A 360 -0.12 42.09 -13.22
C ALA A 360 0.64 43.43 -13.18
N LEU A 361 1.82 43.51 -12.55
CA LEU A 361 2.68 44.71 -12.55
C LEU A 361 3.13 45.10 -13.97
N ARG A 362 3.58 44.14 -14.79
CA ARG A 362 3.97 44.39 -16.20
C ARG A 362 2.78 44.90 -17.01
N THR A 363 1.61 44.28 -16.85
CA THR A 363 0.38 44.70 -17.54
C THR A 363 -0.05 46.10 -17.10
N ALA A 364 0.22 46.47 -15.84
CA ALA A 364 0.00 47.82 -15.33
C ALA A 364 1.07 48.83 -15.78
N GLY A 365 2.14 48.40 -16.46
CA GLY A 365 3.23 49.24 -16.96
C GLY A 365 4.35 49.51 -15.96
N TYR A 366 4.53 48.63 -14.96
CA TYR A 366 5.57 48.77 -13.93
C TYR A 366 6.64 47.67 -14.02
N GLU A 367 7.87 48.02 -13.67
CA GLU A 367 8.98 47.08 -13.53
C GLU A 367 8.75 46.12 -12.35
N PRO A 368 8.86 44.78 -12.54
CA PRO A 368 8.64 43.78 -11.51
C PRO A 368 9.51 43.90 -10.26
N ASN A 369 8.96 43.51 -9.11
CA ASN A 369 9.72 43.32 -7.88
C ASN A 369 10.49 42.00 -7.96
N LEU A 370 11.78 42.08 -8.29
CA LEU A 370 12.66 40.92 -8.49
C LEU A 370 12.72 40.04 -7.24
N PHE A 371 12.55 38.72 -7.45
CA PHE A 371 13.16 37.57 -6.74
C PHE A 371 12.38 36.25 -6.94
N ARG A 372 11.24 36.23 -7.66
CA ARG A 372 10.47 34.97 -7.89
C ARG A 372 9.92 34.68 -9.31
N ASP A 373 9.86 35.67 -10.21
CA ASP A 373 9.31 35.48 -11.59
C ASP A 373 10.37 35.57 -12.70
N ILE A 374 11.43 34.76 -12.62
CA ILE A 374 12.27 34.50 -13.81
C ILE A 374 11.47 33.60 -14.75
N PRO A 375 11.30 33.89 -16.05
CA PRO A 375 10.61 32.98 -16.99
C PRO A 375 11.30 31.62 -17.09
N SER A 376 10.51 30.54 -17.22
CA SER A 376 11.05 29.19 -17.40
C SER A 376 11.95 29.10 -18.64
N SER A 377 11.58 29.79 -19.72
CA SER A 377 12.40 29.95 -20.93
C SER A 377 13.80 30.47 -20.64
N ASP A 378 13.92 31.42 -19.71
CA ASP A 378 15.18 32.10 -19.42
C ASP A 378 16.08 31.22 -18.57
N LEU A 379 15.52 30.48 -17.61
CA LEU A 379 16.25 29.48 -16.83
C LEU A 379 16.81 28.38 -17.75
N LEU A 380 15.97 27.85 -18.66
CA LEU A 380 16.35 26.78 -19.57
C LEU A 380 17.34 27.26 -20.66
N SER A 381 17.17 28.50 -21.14
CA SER A 381 18.11 29.11 -22.08
C SER A 381 19.47 29.36 -21.46
N ASP A 382 19.51 29.75 -20.18
CA ASP A 382 20.78 29.96 -19.48
C ASP A 382 21.49 28.63 -19.18
N ILE A 383 20.76 27.55 -18.90
CA ILE A 383 21.31 26.19 -18.83
C ILE A 383 21.94 25.81 -20.18
N ARG A 384 21.21 25.96 -21.29
CA ARG A 384 21.70 25.68 -22.66
C ARG A 384 22.96 26.47 -23.00
N LYS A 385 23.01 27.74 -22.61
CA LYS A 385 24.15 28.63 -22.87
C LYS A 385 25.45 28.14 -22.22
N HIS A 386 25.34 27.40 -21.12
CA HIS A 386 26.47 26.86 -20.38
C HIS A 386 26.73 25.37 -20.67
N SER A 387 26.03 24.79 -21.65
CA SER A 387 26.31 23.44 -22.15
C SER A 387 27.64 23.38 -22.90
N ASP A 388 28.28 22.21 -22.92
CA ASP A 388 29.53 22.00 -23.64
C ASP A 388 29.32 21.97 -25.17
N GLY A 389 30.42 21.93 -25.93
CA GLY A 389 30.38 21.90 -27.40
C GLY A 389 29.72 20.66 -28.02
N ARG A 390 29.26 19.70 -27.21
CA ARG A 390 28.48 18.52 -27.62
C ARG A 390 27.01 18.61 -27.20
N GLY A 391 26.59 19.70 -26.56
CA GLY A 391 25.21 19.87 -26.09
C GLY A 391 24.93 19.26 -24.72
N ARG A 392 25.95 18.81 -23.98
CA ARG A 392 25.79 18.30 -22.60
C ARG A 392 25.68 19.46 -21.63
N ALA A 393 24.64 19.44 -20.79
CA ALA A 393 24.43 20.48 -19.79
C ALA A 393 25.56 20.54 -18.76
N PRO A 394 25.79 21.71 -18.14
CA PRO A 394 26.69 21.80 -17.00
C PRO A 394 26.12 21.02 -15.80
N THR A 395 27.01 20.57 -14.91
CA THR A 395 26.59 20.04 -13.61
C THR A 395 26.05 21.17 -12.74
N SER A 396 25.20 20.87 -11.75
CA SER A 396 24.67 21.91 -10.85
C SER A 396 25.78 22.75 -10.20
N PRO A 397 26.90 22.20 -9.67
CA PRO A 397 27.98 23.05 -9.13
C PRO A 397 28.67 23.89 -10.20
N SER A 398 28.95 23.32 -11.38
CA SER A 398 29.59 24.06 -12.46
C SER A 398 28.71 25.20 -12.97
N TYR A 399 27.39 25.03 -12.91
CA TYR A 399 26.43 26.08 -13.23
C TYR A 399 26.34 27.12 -12.11
N ASP A 400 26.39 26.74 -10.83
CA ASP A 400 26.34 27.72 -9.73
C ASP A 400 27.55 28.69 -9.75
N GLU A 401 28.69 28.24 -10.29
CA GLU A 401 29.90 29.07 -10.45
C GLU A 401 29.82 30.09 -11.59
N ARG A 402 29.01 29.84 -12.64
CA ARG A 402 29.08 30.59 -13.92
C ARG A 402 27.73 31.04 -14.46
N GLY A 403 26.66 30.39 -14.02
CA GLY A 403 25.29 30.59 -14.42
C GLY A 403 24.74 31.92 -13.91
N LYS A 404 23.77 32.45 -14.64
CA LYS A 404 23.15 33.74 -14.31
C LYS A 404 22.20 33.63 -13.10
N TYR A 405 21.69 32.44 -12.81
CA TYR A 405 20.69 32.19 -11.77
C TYR A 405 21.22 31.20 -10.73
N ALA A 406 20.83 31.37 -9.47
CA ALA A 406 21.18 30.39 -8.43
C ALA A 406 20.54 29.02 -8.72
N VAL A 407 21.30 27.93 -8.56
CA VAL A 407 20.81 26.56 -8.79
C VAL A 407 19.54 26.27 -7.99
N LYS A 408 19.46 26.76 -6.74
CA LYS A 408 18.29 26.60 -5.88
C LYS A 408 17.00 27.11 -6.51
N THR A 409 17.06 28.19 -7.29
CA THR A 409 15.90 28.77 -7.99
C THR A 409 15.38 27.84 -9.09
N ILE A 410 16.30 27.18 -9.79
CA ILE A 410 16.00 26.23 -10.87
C ILE A 410 15.45 24.92 -10.28
N VAL A 411 16.11 24.38 -9.25
CA VAL A 411 15.69 23.14 -8.58
C VAL A 411 14.31 23.28 -7.94
N ASN A 412 14.03 24.40 -7.27
CA ASN A 412 12.70 24.66 -6.70
C ASN A 412 11.58 24.63 -7.76
N ARG A 413 11.90 24.95 -9.02
CA ARG A 413 10.92 24.98 -10.11
C ARG A 413 10.72 23.63 -10.80
N TYR A 414 11.82 22.96 -11.12
CA TYR A 414 11.78 21.71 -11.90
C TYR A 414 11.87 20.45 -11.04
N GLY A 415 11.95 20.62 -9.71
CA GLY A 415 12.09 19.55 -8.72
C GLY A 415 13.52 19.08 -8.57
N THR A 416 14.23 18.83 -9.68
CA THR A 416 15.64 18.41 -9.69
C THR A 416 16.42 19.11 -10.80
N TRP A 417 17.75 19.15 -10.67
CA TRP A 417 18.63 19.65 -11.74
C TRP A 417 18.47 18.81 -13.01
N SER A 418 18.38 17.48 -12.89
CA SER A 418 18.19 16.56 -14.01
C SER A 418 16.89 16.84 -14.78
N ASN A 419 15.81 17.16 -14.07
CA ASN A 419 14.55 17.56 -14.71
C ASN A 419 14.68 18.90 -15.44
N ALA A 420 15.43 19.86 -14.88
CA ALA A 420 15.70 21.13 -15.54
C ALA A 420 16.56 20.94 -16.80
N VAL A 421 17.58 20.09 -16.76
CA VAL A 421 18.42 19.71 -17.91
C VAL A 421 17.59 19.04 -19.01
N LYS A 422 16.71 18.11 -18.62
CA LYS A 422 15.77 17.46 -19.55
C LYS A 422 14.81 18.48 -20.17
N ALA A 423 14.24 19.37 -19.36
CA ALA A 423 13.37 20.43 -19.85
C ALA A 423 14.10 21.46 -20.72
N ALA A 424 15.43 21.56 -20.60
CA ALA A 424 16.27 22.44 -21.40
C ALA A 424 16.68 21.81 -22.74
N ASP A 425 16.28 20.56 -23.01
CA ASP A 425 16.70 19.75 -24.17
C ASP A 425 18.22 19.64 -24.30
N CYS A 426 18.91 19.50 -23.18
CA CYS A 426 20.35 19.23 -23.14
C CYS A 426 20.61 17.75 -22.83
N GLU A 427 21.70 17.21 -23.37
CA GLU A 427 22.17 15.91 -22.91
C GLU A 427 22.59 15.99 -21.43
N PRO A 428 22.43 14.91 -20.64
CA PRO A 428 22.86 14.88 -19.25
C PRO A 428 24.32 15.29 -19.08
N PRO A 429 24.68 15.93 -17.96
CA PRO A 429 26.07 16.30 -17.70
C PRO A 429 27.01 15.09 -17.74
N SER A 430 28.23 15.28 -18.23
CA SER A 430 29.29 14.28 -18.06
C SER A 430 29.78 14.28 -16.61
N TYR A 431 29.45 13.24 -15.85
CA TYR A 431 29.89 13.10 -14.45
C TYR A 431 31.29 12.49 -14.30
N HIS A 432 31.99 12.20 -15.41
CA HIS A 432 33.32 11.59 -15.44
C HIS A 432 34.46 12.52 -14.96
N HIS A 433 34.17 13.75 -14.56
CA HIS A 433 35.18 14.72 -14.13
C HIS A 433 35.43 14.73 -12.61
N TYR A 434 34.61 14.03 -11.81
CA TYR A 434 34.79 13.96 -10.36
C TYR A 434 35.55 12.69 -9.97
N SER A 435 36.53 12.84 -9.06
CA SER A 435 37.20 11.71 -8.45
C SER A 435 36.27 11.00 -7.47
N ASP A 436 36.53 9.72 -7.21
CA ASP A 436 35.77 8.95 -6.21
C ASP A 436 35.86 9.63 -4.84
N GLU A 437 37.03 10.15 -4.48
CA GLU A 437 37.25 10.90 -3.24
C GLU A 437 36.32 12.13 -3.13
N GLN A 438 36.18 12.92 -4.20
CA GLN A 438 35.33 14.11 -4.20
C GLN A 438 33.86 13.76 -3.93
N LEU A 439 33.37 12.66 -4.50
CA LEU A 439 32.02 12.18 -4.27
C LEU A 439 31.87 11.74 -2.79
N LEU A 440 32.72 10.82 -2.33
CA LEU A 440 32.64 10.29 -0.96
C LEU A 440 32.79 11.39 0.11
N ARG A 441 33.62 12.41 -0.11
CA ARG A 441 33.76 13.58 0.79
C ARG A 441 32.49 14.42 0.86
N ASP A 442 31.74 14.55 -0.24
CA ASP A 442 30.45 15.24 -0.22
C ASP A 442 29.40 14.47 0.59
N LEU A 443 29.41 13.13 0.55
CA LEU A 443 28.57 12.32 1.45
C LEU A 443 28.93 12.58 2.92
N GLN A 444 30.22 12.60 3.28
CA GLN A 444 30.66 12.91 4.64
C GLN A 444 30.22 14.30 5.09
N ARG A 445 30.28 15.31 4.21
CA ARG A 445 29.83 16.68 4.49
C ARG A 445 28.34 16.75 4.80
N LEU A 446 27.53 15.92 4.14
CA LEU A 446 26.08 15.87 4.30
C LEU A 446 25.63 14.98 5.45
N ALA A 447 26.52 14.14 5.96
CA ALA A 447 26.23 13.19 7.02
C ALA A 447 25.85 13.89 8.33
N ASN A 448 25.00 13.21 9.12
CA ASN A 448 24.75 13.60 10.50
C ASN A 448 25.56 12.70 11.43
N GLY A 449 26.73 13.17 11.84
CA GLY A 449 27.73 12.34 12.54
C GLY A 449 28.18 11.19 11.64
N HIS A 450 28.06 9.95 12.11
CA HIS A 450 28.39 8.76 11.32
C HIS A 450 27.24 8.27 10.44
N ARG A 451 26.05 8.86 10.52
CA ARG A 451 24.89 8.42 9.74
C ARG A 451 24.96 9.02 8.35
N ALA A 452 24.89 8.17 7.33
CA ALA A 452 24.82 8.63 5.95
C ALA A 452 23.61 9.55 5.72
N PRO A 453 23.70 10.54 4.82
CA PRO A 453 22.53 11.30 4.38
C PRO A 453 21.57 10.37 3.63
N THR A 454 20.29 10.72 3.57
CA THR A 454 19.30 10.08 2.70
C THR A 454 19.45 10.56 1.25
N PRO A 455 18.96 9.80 0.24
CA PRO A 455 18.92 10.26 -1.14
C PRO A 455 18.27 11.63 -1.31
N ARG A 456 17.20 11.91 -0.52
CA ARG A 456 16.52 13.19 -0.54
C ARG A 456 17.38 14.33 0.04
N GLU A 457 18.11 14.10 1.11
CA GLU A 457 19.04 15.10 1.68
C GLU A 457 20.19 15.41 0.71
N VAL A 458 20.67 14.41 -0.02
CA VAL A 458 21.63 14.62 -1.12
C VAL A 458 21.01 15.41 -2.25
N GLU A 459 19.79 15.10 -2.69
CA GLU A 459 19.12 15.87 -3.75
C GLU A 459 18.81 17.32 -3.35
N VAL A 460 18.60 17.59 -2.05
CA VAL A 460 18.27 18.94 -1.54
C VAL A 460 19.51 19.79 -1.25
N SER A 461 20.54 19.18 -0.65
CA SER A 461 21.69 19.90 -0.06
C SER A 461 23.04 19.43 -0.62
N GLY A 462 23.05 18.36 -1.40
CA GLY A 462 24.24 17.77 -1.98
C GLY A 462 24.81 18.59 -3.12
N LYS A 463 26.12 18.53 -3.28
CA LYS A 463 26.79 19.14 -4.42
C LYS A 463 26.53 18.32 -5.68
N TYR A 464 26.37 17.00 -5.53
CA TYR A 464 26.16 16.06 -6.62
C TYR A 464 24.79 15.38 -6.51
N SER A 465 24.19 14.98 -7.64
CA SER A 465 22.94 14.20 -7.63
C SER A 465 23.16 12.83 -6.98
N HIS A 466 22.13 12.31 -6.32
CA HIS A 466 22.13 10.96 -5.76
C HIS A 466 22.54 9.89 -6.80
N HIS A 467 22.16 10.07 -8.06
CA HIS A 467 22.48 9.15 -9.15
C HIS A 467 24.00 8.98 -9.35
N CYS A 468 24.79 10.02 -9.11
CA CYS A 468 26.26 9.95 -9.23
C CYS A 468 26.86 8.89 -8.29
N TYR A 469 26.32 8.74 -7.09
CA TYR A 469 26.77 7.74 -6.11
C TYR A 469 26.21 6.36 -6.44
N GLN A 470 24.91 6.35 -6.76
CA GLN A 470 24.16 5.13 -7.02
C GLN A 470 24.66 4.37 -8.25
N ASP A 471 25.05 5.07 -9.31
CA ASP A 471 25.51 4.47 -10.56
C ASP A 471 27.01 4.15 -10.53
N ARG A 472 27.80 4.92 -9.76
CA ARG A 472 29.25 4.73 -9.69
C ARG A 472 29.70 3.68 -8.68
N PHE A 473 29.05 3.62 -7.51
CA PHE A 473 29.42 2.71 -6.44
C PHE A 473 28.30 1.72 -6.10
N GLY A 474 27.05 2.10 -6.35
CA GLY A 474 25.92 1.61 -5.57
C GLY A 474 25.76 2.44 -4.31
N TRP A 475 24.52 2.84 -3.98
CA TRP A 475 24.27 3.78 -2.89
C TRP A 475 24.77 3.27 -1.53
N TRP A 476 24.52 2.00 -1.23
CA TRP A 476 24.93 1.41 0.04
C TRP A 476 26.47 1.37 0.15
N GLN A 477 27.15 0.95 -0.91
CA GLN A 477 28.61 0.90 -0.98
C GLN A 477 29.23 2.31 -0.90
N ALA A 478 28.60 3.31 -1.54
CA ALA A 478 29.05 4.70 -1.45
C ALA A 478 29.05 5.20 0.01
N CYS A 479 27.99 4.91 0.76
CA CYS A 479 27.90 5.25 2.17
C CYS A 479 29.02 4.57 2.98
N VAL A 480 29.20 3.26 2.81
CA VAL A 480 30.20 2.50 3.56
C VAL A 480 31.61 2.97 3.21
N ARG A 481 31.95 3.11 1.92
CA ARG A 481 33.25 3.65 1.47
C ARG A 481 33.53 5.07 1.96
N ALA A 482 32.50 5.87 2.22
CA ALA A 482 32.62 7.17 2.85
C ALA A 482 32.80 7.10 4.39
N GLY A 483 32.92 5.90 4.98
CA GLY A 483 33.00 5.71 6.43
C GLY A 483 31.70 6.05 7.16
N LEU A 484 30.55 5.91 6.48
CA LEU A 484 29.22 6.26 6.99
C LEU A 484 28.32 5.03 7.10
N ILE A 485 27.42 5.06 8.09
CA ILE A 485 26.43 4.03 8.37
C ILE A 485 25.19 4.27 7.49
N PRO A 486 24.83 3.35 6.57
CA PRO A 486 23.62 3.43 5.75
C PRO A 486 22.33 3.35 6.59
N HIS A 487 21.16 3.56 5.97
CA HIS A 487 19.87 3.52 6.69
C HIS A 487 19.24 2.14 6.83
N MET A 488 19.61 1.17 5.98
CA MET A 488 18.99 -0.16 5.95
C MET A 488 20.04 -1.23 5.67
N ARG A 489 19.72 -2.48 6.07
CA ARG A 489 20.57 -3.66 5.86
C ARG A 489 21.94 -3.50 6.54
N VAL A 490 21.93 -2.89 7.72
CA VAL A 490 23.13 -2.53 8.47
C VAL A 490 23.39 -3.65 9.48
N PRO A 491 24.57 -4.29 9.46
CA PRO A 491 24.95 -5.20 10.53
C PRO A 491 24.91 -4.48 11.88
N LEU A 492 24.36 -5.14 12.90
CA LEU A 492 24.48 -4.69 14.28
C LEU A 492 25.97 -4.62 14.64
N LYS A 493 26.30 -3.74 15.60
CA LYS A 493 27.65 -3.75 16.16
C LYS A 493 27.92 -5.11 16.79
N GLU A 494 29.17 -5.52 16.76
CA GLU A 494 29.63 -6.79 17.34
C GLU A 494 29.05 -7.04 18.75
N ARG A 495 29.17 -6.06 19.64
CA ARG A 495 28.63 -6.12 21.01
C ARG A 495 27.11 -6.23 21.08
N GLU A 496 26.40 -5.54 20.18
CA GLU A 496 24.94 -5.59 20.12
C GLU A 496 24.47 -6.97 19.65
N TYR A 497 25.14 -7.54 18.65
CA TYR A 497 24.82 -8.88 18.14
C TYR A 497 25.11 -9.95 19.19
N SER A 498 26.27 -9.89 19.88
CA SER A 498 26.59 -10.78 21.01
C SER A 498 25.56 -10.66 22.14
N ALA A 499 25.22 -9.45 22.55
CA ALA A 499 24.23 -9.22 23.60
C ALA A 499 22.85 -9.79 23.22
N PHE A 500 22.43 -9.67 21.96
CA PHE A 500 21.19 -10.28 21.47
C PHE A 500 21.22 -11.80 21.60
N VAL A 501 22.30 -12.44 21.10
CA VAL A 501 22.46 -13.90 21.14
C VAL A 501 22.50 -14.42 22.57
N GLU A 502 23.33 -13.84 23.43
CA GLU A 502 23.47 -14.25 24.83
C GLU A 502 22.15 -14.11 25.60
N THR A 503 21.44 -12.99 25.39
CA THR A 503 20.12 -12.76 25.97
C THR A 503 19.10 -13.78 25.48
N ALA A 504 19.13 -14.14 24.20
CA ALA A 504 18.26 -15.17 23.64
C ALA A 504 18.54 -16.54 24.25
N VAL A 505 19.82 -16.96 24.34
CA VAL A 505 20.23 -18.24 24.94
C VAL A 505 19.74 -18.35 26.39
N GLN A 506 19.85 -17.27 27.17
CA GLN A 506 19.44 -17.22 28.58
C GLN A 506 17.94 -16.98 28.79
N TYR A 507 17.15 -16.74 27.73
CA TYR A 507 15.74 -16.40 27.88
C TYR A 507 14.90 -17.58 28.42
N GLU A 508 13.93 -17.34 29.29
CA GLU A 508 13.18 -18.44 29.92
C GLU A 508 12.14 -19.07 28.99
N ASN A 509 11.43 -18.25 28.21
CA ASN A 509 10.35 -18.72 27.34
C ASN A 509 10.92 -19.44 26.10
N PRO A 510 10.62 -20.74 25.89
CA PRO A 510 11.24 -21.55 24.83
C PRO A 510 10.84 -21.09 23.42
N ILE A 511 9.60 -20.62 23.23
CA ILE A 511 9.12 -20.06 21.94
C ILE A 511 9.92 -18.81 21.56
N THR A 512 10.09 -17.88 22.49
CA THR A 512 10.88 -16.66 22.25
C THR A 512 12.35 -17.02 21.97
N LYS A 513 12.89 -18.00 22.70
CA LYS A 513 14.25 -18.48 22.53
C LYS A 513 14.48 -19.08 21.14
N ILE A 514 13.67 -20.05 20.73
CA ILE A 514 13.84 -20.71 19.43
C ILE A 514 13.70 -19.71 18.27
N ILE A 515 12.69 -18.84 18.29
CA ILE A 515 12.48 -17.83 17.25
C ILE A 515 13.67 -16.87 17.15
N SER A 516 14.15 -16.38 18.29
CA SER A 516 15.23 -15.39 18.31
C SER A 516 16.57 -16.00 17.89
N LEU A 517 16.83 -17.25 18.27
CA LEU A 517 18.03 -17.97 17.84
C LEU A 517 17.96 -18.36 16.36
N LEU A 518 16.81 -18.82 15.85
CA LEU A 518 16.64 -19.04 14.41
C LEU A 518 16.83 -17.72 13.64
N SER A 519 16.29 -16.61 14.13
CA SER A 519 16.47 -15.28 13.51
C SER A 519 17.93 -14.80 13.51
N ALA A 520 18.72 -15.18 14.52
CA ALA A 520 20.12 -14.82 14.61
C ALA A 520 21.02 -15.73 13.76
N PHE A 521 20.76 -17.03 13.75
CA PHE A 521 21.66 -18.04 13.18
C PHE A 521 21.28 -18.58 11.82
N THR A 522 20.14 -18.16 11.29
CA THR A 522 19.68 -18.51 9.94
C THR A 522 19.41 -17.25 9.13
N GLY A 523 19.33 -17.39 7.81
CA GLY A 523 18.85 -16.34 6.93
C GLY A 523 17.33 -16.16 6.90
N LEU A 524 16.57 -16.92 7.69
CA LEU A 524 15.11 -16.96 7.57
C LEU A 524 14.54 -15.57 7.88
N THR A 525 13.77 -15.03 6.93
CA THR A 525 13.11 -13.75 7.12
C THR A 525 12.00 -13.86 8.15
N THR A 526 11.52 -12.74 8.68
CA THR A 526 10.34 -12.76 9.58
C THR A 526 9.08 -13.32 8.94
N ALA A 527 8.99 -13.33 7.60
CA ALA A 527 7.92 -14.01 6.88
C ALA A 527 8.14 -15.53 6.89
N LEU A 528 9.32 -16.00 6.48
CA LEU A 528 9.66 -17.43 6.47
C LEU A 528 9.60 -18.05 7.86
N LEU A 529 10.07 -17.35 8.90
CA LEU A 529 9.94 -17.81 10.29
C LEU A 529 8.49 -17.89 10.77
N GLY A 530 7.59 -17.14 10.14
CA GLY A 530 6.17 -17.21 10.47
C GLY A 530 5.42 -18.31 9.72
N GLU A 531 6.07 -18.93 8.73
CA GLU A 531 5.60 -20.09 7.98
C GLU A 531 6.41 -21.35 8.36
N PHE A 532 7.37 -21.21 9.29
CA PHE A 532 8.30 -22.26 9.66
C PHE A 532 7.58 -23.45 10.29
N SER A 533 7.87 -24.64 9.77
CA SER A 533 7.37 -25.93 10.25
C SER A 533 8.55 -26.84 10.59
N THR A 534 8.38 -27.74 11.57
CA THR A 534 9.39 -28.79 11.83
C THR A 534 9.53 -29.76 10.68
N GLU A 535 8.58 -29.81 9.75
CA GLU A 535 8.69 -30.58 8.50
C GLU A 535 9.81 -30.06 7.59
N TRP A 536 10.22 -28.80 7.75
CA TRP A 536 11.39 -28.25 7.04
C TRP A 536 12.72 -28.76 7.63
N VAL A 537 12.69 -29.44 8.78
CA VAL A 537 13.91 -29.84 9.49
C VAL A 537 14.29 -31.28 9.14
N ASP A 538 15.39 -31.46 8.39
CA ASP A 538 15.93 -32.77 8.08
C ASP A 538 16.98 -33.21 9.11
N ARG A 539 17.08 -34.52 9.33
CA ARG A 539 18.07 -35.16 10.23
C ARG A 539 18.05 -34.66 11.68
N LEU A 540 16.91 -34.12 12.15
CA LEU A 540 16.77 -33.60 13.51
C LEU A 540 17.16 -34.60 14.60
N TYR A 541 16.91 -35.89 14.38
CA TYR A 541 17.21 -36.97 15.33
C TYR A 541 18.45 -37.80 14.98
N SER A 542 19.27 -37.33 14.04
CA SER A 542 20.48 -38.04 13.62
C SER A 542 21.67 -37.66 14.52
N ASP A 543 22.25 -38.65 15.19
CA ASP A 543 23.50 -38.44 15.96
C ASP A 543 24.75 -38.37 15.06
N LYS A 544 24.63 -38.73 13.77
CA LYS A 544 25.75 -38.86 12.82
C LYS A 544 25.87 -37.73 11.82
N HIS A 545 24.82 -36.93 11.66
CA HIS A 545 24.74 -35.91 10.62
C HIS A 545 24.25 -34.62 11.25
N ASP A 546 24.64 -33.49 10.67
CA ASP A 546 24.16 -32.20 11.12
C ASP A 546 22.69 -31.98 10.75
N THR A 547 21.98 -31.30 11.65
CA THR A 547 20.58 -30.90 11.43
C THR A 547 20.52 -29.81 10.36
N LEU A 548 19.63 -30.02 9.39
CA LEU A 548 19.42 -29.11 8.27
C LEU A 548 18.03 -28.47 8.37
N ILE A 549 17.89 -27.27 7.84
CA ILE A 549 16.60 -26.70 7.45
C ILE A 549 16.56 -26.64 5.93
N ILE A 550 15.51 -27.23 5.36
CA ILE A 550 15.18 -27.24 3.93
C ILE A 550 13.96 -26.34 3.78
N VAL A 551 14.16 -25.11 3.31
CA VAL A 551 13.06 -24.19 3.01
C VAL A 551 12.50 -24.54 1.63
N PRO A 552 11.24 -24.97 1.53
CA PRO A 552 10.68 -25.41 0.26
C PRO A 552 10.59 -24.26 -0.75
N SER A 553 10.86 -24.57 -2.01
CA SER A 553 10.83 -23.62 -3.13
C SER A 553 9.51 -22.84 -3.25
N GLU A 554 8.37 -23.40 -2.84
CA GLU A 554 7.08 -22.68 -2.84
C GLU A 554 7.02 -21.45 -1.91
N HIS A 555 7.91 -21.36 -0.92
CA HIS A 555 7.98 -20.25 0.04
C HIS A 555 9.01 -19.17 -0.35
N ILE A 556 9.79 -19.39 -1.41
CA ILE A 556 10.95 -18.58 -1.77
C ILE A 556 10.93 -18.17 -3.25
N ALA A 557 11.93 -17.40 -3.68
CA ALA A 557 11.93 -16.78 -5.01
C ALA A 557 12.49 -17.71 -6.11
N THR A 558 13.02 -18.87 -5.72
CA THR A 558 13.73 -19.82 -6.56
C THR A 558 12.92 -21.09 -6.79
N THR A 559 13.28 -21.84 -7.83
CA THR A 559 12.69 -23.16 -8.13
C THR A 559 13.33 -24.30 -7.35
N GLU A 560 14.45 -24.03 -6.69
CA GLU A 560 15.18 -24.99 -5.86
C GLU A 560 14.95 -24.68 -4.38
N ASP A 561 14.88 -25.74 -3.58
CA ASP A 561 14.79 -25.65 -2.13
C ASP A 561 16.08 -25.05 -1.56
N TRP A 562 15.93 -24.22 -0.54
CA TRP A 562 17.07 -23.63 0.14
C TRP A 562 17.47 -24.47 1.34
N VAL A 563 18.64 -25.09 1.27
CA VAL A 563 19.20 -25.91 2.35
C VAL A 563 20.22 -25.11 3.15
N LEU A 564 20.04 -25.06 4.46
CA LEU A 564 20.99 -24.45 5.40
C LEU A 564 21.24 -25.35 6.61
N GLN A 565 22.39 -25.18 7.24
CA GLN A 565 22.78 -25.96 8.42
C GLN A 565 22.47 -25.20 9.70
N ILE A 566 21.96 -25.90 10.72
CA ILE A 566 21.81 -25.32 12.06
C ILE A 566 23.14 -25.41 12.81
N PRO A 567 23.68 -24.28 13.32
CA PRO A 567 24.92 -24.31 14.08
C PRO A 567 24.70 -24.94 15.46
N LYS A 568 25.60 -25.85 15.83
CA LYS A 568 25.67 -26.46 17.17
C LYS A 568 26.40 -25.60 18.18
N ARG A 569 27.27 -24.71 17.70
CA ARG A 569 28.12 -23.85 18.53
C ARG A 569 28.12 -22.43 17.99
N TRP A 570 28.28 -21.47 18.91
CA TRP A 570 28.42 -20.06 18.66
C TRP A 570 29.79 -19.59 19.14
N HIS A 571 30.46 -18.77 18.34
CA HIS A 571 31.72 -18.13 18.70
C HIS A 571 31.44 -16.63 18.87
N PRO A 572 31.30 -16.12 20.12
CA PRO A 572 31.15 -14.70 20.35
C PRO A 572 32.38 -14.00 19.78
N PRO A 573 32.20 -12.95 18.98
CA PRO A 573 33.29 -12.21 18.36
C PRO A 573 34.43 -11.74 19.29
N SER A 574 34.14 -11.51 20.58
CA SER A 574 35.12 -11.07 21.58
C SER A 574 35.59 -12.19 22.54
N SER A 575 35.31 -13.45 22.23
CA SER A 575 35.62 -14.62 23.07
C SER A 575 36.43 -15.66 22.29
N ASP A 576 37.45 -16.22 22.93
CA ASP A 576 38.27 -17.31 22.36
C ASP A 576 37.54 -18.68 22.40
N GLY A 577 36.37 -18.75 23.04
CA GLY A 577 35.65 -20.00 23.32
C GLY A 577 34.36 -20.16 22.53
N ALA A 578 34.12 -21.39 22.06
CA ALA A 578 32.84 -21.81 21.47
C ALA A 578 31.81 -22.15 22.57
N HIS A 579 30.59 -21.64 22.45
CA HIS A 579 29.47 -21.94 23.35
C HIS A 579 28.45 -22.83 22.65
N GLU A 580 27.91 -23.83 23.34
CA GLU A 580 26.84 -24.68 22.77
C GLU A 580 25.55 -23.87 22.56
N LEU A 581 24.94 -24.07 21.40
CA LEU A 581 23.64 -23.48 21.05
C LEU A 581 22.52 -24.48 21.37
N PRO A 582 21.45 -24.06 22.06
CA PRO A 582 20.35 -24.95 22.41
C PRO A 582 19.40 -25.23 21.23
N LEU A 583 19.71 -24.78 20.01
CA LEU A 583 18.81 -24.82 18.84
C LEU A 583 18.32 -26.24 18.52
N GLU A 584 19.21 -27.22 18.45
CA GLU A 584 18.82 -28.60 18.13
C GLU A 584 17.88 -29.18 19.20
N GLY A 585 18.17 -28.94 20.48
CA GLY A 585 17.30 -29.35 21.59
C GLY A 585 15.94 -28.65 21.57
N LEU A 586 15.90 -27.37 21.20
CA LEU A 586 14.67 -26.61 21.04
C LEU A 586 13.84 -27.08 19.85
N LEU A 587 14.46 -27.46 18.74
CA LEU A 587 13.78 -28.03 17.59
C LEU A 587 13.19 -29.41 17.91
N LYS A 588 13.94 -30.27 18.61
CA LYS A 588 13.43 -31.57 19.13
C LYS A 588 12.27 -31.36 20.11
N TRP A 589 12.37 -30.35 20.98
CA TRP A 589 11.28 -29.99 21.88
C TRP A 589 10.05 -29.52 21.10
N HIS A 590 10.23 -28.64 20.11
CA HIS A 590 9.15 -28.11 19.28
C HIS A 590 8.41 -29.25 18.57
N ASP A 591 9.14 -30.10 17.85
CA ASP A 591 8.61 -31.27 17.13
C ASP A 591 7.81 -32.23 18.05
N LYS A 592 8.34 -32.53 19.25
CA LYS A 592 7.64 -33.39 20.21
C LYS A 592 6.45 -32.74 20.89
N SER A 593 6.53 -31.44 21.15
CA SER A 593 5.54 -30.71 21.93
C SER A 593 4.24 -30.51 21.15
N LYS A 594 4.28 -30.55 19.81
CA LYS A 594 3.14 -30.24 18.92
C LYS A 594 2.43 -28.93 19.29
N ILE A 595 3.16 -27.97 19.86
CA ILE A 595 2.62 -26.67 20.25
C ILE A 595 2.46 -25.83 18.98
N SER A 596 1.20 -25.63 18.57
CA SER A 596 0.86 -24.90 17.34
C SER A 596 1.20 -23.41 17.36
N ASP A 597 1.61 -22.85 18.51
CA ASP A 597 1.88 -21.41 18.64
C ASP A 597 3.01 -20.92 17.73
N ILE A 598 3.99 -21.77 17.40
CA ILE A 598 5.06 -21.45 16.44
C ILE A 598 4.56 -21.68 15.01
N ASP A 599 3.88 -22.80 14.74
CA ASP A 599 3.37 -23.16 13.40
C ASP A 599 2.27 -22.23 12.88
N THR A 600 1.58 -21.52 13.77
CA THR A 600 0.54 -20.54 13.43
C THR A 600 1.02 -19.09 13.57
N MET A 601 2.31 -18.89 13.83
CA MET A 601 2.86 -17.59 14.17
C MET A 601 3.05 -16.71 12.94
N GLY A 602 2.05 -15.92 12.54
CA GLY A 602 2.26 -14.94 11.48
C GLY A 602 3.41 -13.95 11.75
N ARG A 603 3.92 -13.31 10.69
CA ARG A 603 5.07 -12.37 10.70
C ARG A 603 5.11 -11.42 11.91
N GLY A 604 3.98 -10.83 12.30
CA GLY A 604 3.91 -9.89 13.42
C GLY A 604 4.20 -10.52 14.79
N GLY A 605 3.89 -11.81 14.96
CA GLY A 605 4.25 -12.60 16.14
C GLY A 605 5.76 -12.78 16.25
N VAL A 606 6.41 -13.21 15.17
CA VAL A 606 7.86 -13.36 15.09
C VAL A 606 8.57 -12.05 15.45
N THR A 607 8.14 -10.94 14.85
CA THR A 607 8.71 -9.61 15.14
C THR A 607 8.58 -9.25 16.62
N ARG A 608 7.48 -9.63 17.27
CA ARG A 608 7.27 -9.38 18.71
C ARG A 608 8.28 -10.13 19.58
N HIS A 609 8.60 -11.38 19.27
CA HIS A 609 9.58 -12.17 20.01
C HIS A 609 11.00 -11.62 19.85
N ILE A 610 11.41 -11.27 18.62
CA ILE A 610 12.70 -10.62 18.36
C ILE A 610 12.82 -9.31 19.16
N HIS A 611 11.76 -8.50 19.17
CA HIS A 611 11.75 -7.24 19.91
C HIS A 611 11.87 -7.41 21.43
N LYS A 612 11.30 -8.48 22.01
CA LYS A 612 11.46 -8.78 23.45
C LYS A 612 12.91 -9.03 23.82
N ILE A 613 13.65 -9.77 22.99
CA ILE A 613 15.08 -10.01 23.22
C ILE A 613 15.86 -8.71 23.06
N ALA A 614 15.61 -7.95 21.99
CA ALA A 614 16.30 -6.70 21.72
C ALA A 614 16.16 -5.66 22.85
N GLU A 615 14.96 -5.54 23.42
CA GLU A 615 14.70 -4.68 24.57
C GLU A 615 15.47 -5.14 25.80
N LYS A 616 15.45 -6.45 26.09
CA LYS A 616 16.16 -7.03 27.23
C LYS A 616 17.69 -6.95 27.07
N SER A 617 18.19 -6.98 25.83
CA SER A 617 19.62 -6.83 25.51
C SER A 617 20.08 -5.36 25.39
N GLY A 618 19.20 -4.39 25.65
CA GLY A 618 19.54 -2.96 25.63
C GLY A 618 19.79 -2.37 24.24
N ILE A 619 19.29 -2.99 23.17
CA ILE A 619 19.47 -2.51 21.80
C ILE A 619 18.41 -1.44 21.48
N ASP A 620 18.85 -0.25 21.11
CA ASP A 620 17.97 0.88 20.78
C ASP A 620 17.17 0.61 19.49
N ARG A 621 15.85 0.44 19.66
CA ARG A 621 14.88 0.16 18.60
C ARG A 621 14.59 1.36 17.68
N GLN A 622 14.86 2.58 18.12
CA GLN A 622 14.70 3.78 17.26
C GLN A 622 15.87 3.92 16.28
N ARG A 623 17.03 3.36 16.65
CA ARG A 623 18.25 3.37 15.82
C ARG A 623 18.34 2.15 14.91
N ASN A 624 17.80 1.00 15.33
CA ASN A 624 17.96 -0.27 14.64
C ASN A 624 16.61 -0.88 14.19
N ARG A 625 16.47 -1.13 12.89
CA ARG A 625 15.41 -2.01 12.35
C ARG A 625 15.85 -3.46 12.50
N LEU A 626 15.80 -3.96 13.74
CA LEU A 626 16.36 -5.27 14.15
C LEU A 626 15.90 -6.44 13.28
N ASP A 627 14.63 -6.51 12.91
CA ASP A 627 14.06 -7.53 12.03
C ASP A 627 14.73 -7.58 10.66
N SER A 628 15.23 -6.44 10.18
CA SER A 628 15.96 -6.33 8.91
C SER A 628 17.49 -6.32 9.05
N ASN A 629 18.01 -6.23 10.29
CA ASN A 629 19.44 -6.09 10.57
C ASN A 629 20.08 -7.39 11.11
N LEU A 630 19.32 -8.32 11.70
CA LEU A 630 19.87 -9.61 12.18
C LEU A 630 20.50 -10.43 11.04
N ARG A 631 19.82 -10.54 9.90
CA ARG A 631 20.32 -11.28 8.73
C ARG A 631 21.63 -10.68 8.15
N PRO A 632 21.75 -9.35 7.92
CA PRO A 632 23.04 -8.70 7.69
C PRO A 632 24.09 -8.93 8.79
N SER A 633 23.66 -9.01 10.05
CA SER A 633 24.57 -9.26 11.18
C SER A 633 25.16 -10.66 11.15
N LEU A 634 24.35 -11.65 10.78
CA LEU A 634 24.79 -13.02 10.54
C LEU A 634 25.79 -13.09 9.38
N ALA A 635 25.50 -12.45 8.25
CA ALA A 635 26.42 -12.39 7.10
C ALA A 635 27.78 -11.80 7.51
N ALA A 636 27.77 -10.62 8.16
CA ALA A 636 28.98 -9.98 8.65
C ALA A 636 29.69 -10.81 9.72
N HIS A 637 28.96 -11.51 10.59
CA HIS A 637 29.54 -12.40 11.59
C HIS A 637 30.27 -13.58 10.95
N LEU A 638 29.65 -14.28 10.00
CA LEU A 638 30.26 -15.42 9.29
C LEU A 638 31.55 -14.99 8.57
N ILE A 639 31.50 -13.85 7.86
CA ILE A 639 32.66 -13.26 7.21
C ILE A 639 33.77 -12.92 8.22
N ARG A 640 33.45 -12.35 9.38
CA ARG A 640 34.45 -12.09 10.44
C ARG A 640 35.12 -13.37 10.95
N GLN A 641 34.41 -14.49 10.93
CA GLN A 641 34.94 -15.80 11.31
C GLN A 641 35.72 -16.49 10.19
N GLY A 642 35.84 -15.87 9.01
CA GLY A 642 36.58 -16.40 7.87
C GLY A 642 35.79 -17.36 6.99
N ALA A 643 34.45 -17.37 7.10
CA ALA A 643 33.62 -18.15 6.19
C ALA A 643 33.71 -17.60 4.76
N GLU A 644 33.79 -18.48 3.77
CA GLU A 644 33.81 -18.07 2.38
C GLU A 644 32.49 -17.35 2.02
N THR A 645 32.55 -16.42 1.06
CA THR A 645 31.40 -15.61 0.63
C THR A 645 30.19 -16.46 0.23
N TRP A 646 30.43 -17.57 -0.47
CA TRP A 646 29.37 -18.50 -0.89
C TRP A 646 28.75 -19.25 0.30
N GLU A 647 29.53 -19.59 1.32
CA GLU A 647 29.02 -20.23 2.55
C GLU A 647 28.15 -19.26 3.32
N ALA A 648 28.62 -18.02 3.46
CA ALA A 648 27.85 -16.94 4.07
C ALA A 648 26.55 -16.71 3.29
N ALA A 649 26.63 -16.58 1.96
CA ALA A 649 25.48 -16.39 1.06
C ALA A 649 24.45 -17.53 1.17
N MET A 650 24.90 -18.78 1.24
CA MET A 650 24.05 -19.96 1.43
C MET A 650 23.36 -19.91 2.80
N GLN A 651 24.11 -19.73 3.88
CA GLN A 651 23.56 -19.74 5.25
C GLN A 651 22.53 -18.63 5.46
N VAL A 652 22.74 -17.50 4.82
CA VAL A 652 21.82 -16.37 4.91
C VAL A 652 20.75 -16.39 3.83
N GLY A 653 20.72 -17.33 2.88
CA GLY A 653 19.69 -17.44 1.84
C GLY A 653 19.71 -16.29 0.82
N PHE A 654 20.89 -15.75 0.53
CA PHE A 654 21.06 -14.55 -0.28
C PHE A 654 20.46 -14.72 -1.68
N GLU A 655 20.78 -15.83 -2.34
CA GLU A 655 20.34 -16.15 -3.71
C GLU A 655 18.91 -16.71 -3.77
N TYR A 656 18.45 -17.30 -2.67
CA TYR A 656 17.15 -17.97 -2.58
C TYR A 656 15.98 -17.00 -2.30
N THR A 657 16.30 -15.81 -1.81
CA THR A 657 15.28 -14.82 -1.44
C THR A 657 15.36 -13.57 -2.29
N ASN A 658 14.30 -12.78 -2.29
CA ASN A 658 14.27 -11.45 -2.92
C ASN A 658 15.17 -10.41 -2.19
N TRP A 659 16.23 -10.82 -1.50
CA TRP A 659 17.11 -9.90 -0.77
C TRP A 659 17.84 -8.96 -1.74
N SER A 660 18.25 -9.45 -2.91
CA SER A 660 18.97 -8.63 -3.88
C SER A 660 18.09 -7.77 -4.80
N ARG A 661 16.74 -7.77 -4.69
CA ARG A 661 15.74 -7.30 -5.70
C ARG A 661 15.96 -5.93 -6.40
N SER A 662 16.91 -5.10 -5.95
CA SER A 662 17.37 -3.90 -6.65
C SER A 662 18.69 -4.06 -7.44
N GLY A 663 19.26 -5.27 -7.53
CA GLY A 663 20.46 -5.63 -8.31
C GLY A 663 21.77 -4.97 -7.88
N LYS A 664 21.81 -4.33 -6.70
CA LYS A 664 22.91 -3.41 -6.33
C LYS A 664 23.48 -3.63 -4.92
N THR A 665 22.98 -4.61 -4.17
CA THR A 665 23.65 -5.09 -2.95
C THR A 665 23.92 -6.59 -3.12
N GLY A 666 25.16 -7.03 -2.90
CA GLY A 666 25.68 -8.40 -2.99
C GLY A 666 26.15 -8.92 -1.61
N ILE A 667 26.45 -10.21 -1.48
CA ILE A 667 27.08 -10.73 -0.25
C ILE A 667 28.44 -10.07 0.00
N ASP A 668 29.18 -9.77 -1.08
CA ASP A 668 30.49 -9.10 -1.06
C ASP A 668 30.46 -7.70 -0.43
N ASP A 669 29.28 -7.06 -0.37
CA ASP A 669 29.14 -5.78 0.31
C ASP A 669 29.38 -5.91 1.82
N TYR A 670 29.16 -7.10 2.39
CA TYR A 670 29.48 -7.35 3.78
C TYR A 670 30.98 -7.57 4.02
N LEU A 671 31.75 -8.00 3.00
CA LEU A 671 33.22 -7.93 3.05
C LEU A 671 33.67 -6.46 3.12
N LEU A 672 33.10 -5.61 2.27
CA LEU A 672 33.31 -4.16 2.29
C LEU A 672 32.98 -3.57 3.67
N TRP A 673 31.84 -3.94 4.26
CA TRP A 673 31.46 -3.48 5.60
C TRP A 673 32.47 -3.87 6.67
N VAL A 674 32.80 -5.17 6.75
CA VAL A 674 33.68 -5.71 7.79
C VAL A 674 35.08 -5.12 7.66
N TYR A 675 35.56 -4.91 6.43
CA TYR A 675 36.81 -4.19 6.17
C TYR A 675 36.76 -2.73 6.63
N GLN A 676 35.75 -1.98 6.18
CA GLN A 676 35.73 -0.52 6.35
C GLN A 676 35.29 -0.08 7.75
N MET A 677 34.37 -0.82 8.37
CA MET A 677 33.74 -0.44 9.64
C MET A 677 34.41 -1.12 10.84
N ASP A 678 34.92 -2.35 10.66
CA ASP A 678 35.51 -3.14 11.75
C ASP A 678 37.05 -3.25 11.61
N GLY A 679 37.62 -2.94 10.44
CA GLY A 679 39.05 -3.08 10.16
C GLY A 679 39.52 -4.52 9.94
N THR A 680 38.58 -5.46 9.80
CA THR A 680 38.89 -6.89 9.62
C THR A 680 39.15 -7.18 8.15
N VAL A 681 40.29 -7.80 7.84
CA VAL A 681 40.67 -8.20 6.48
C VAL A 681 40.28 -9.66 6.25
N HIS A 682 39.50 -9.90 5.20
CA HIS A 682 39.11 -11.24 4.74
C HIS A 682 39.96 -11.65 3.53
N HIS A 683 40.31 -12.93 3.39
CA HIS A 683 41.21 -13.39 2.31
C HIS A 683 40.60 -13.27 0.91
N GLU A 684 39.28 -13.41 0.77
CA GLU A 684 38.56 -13.18 -0.50
C GLU A 684 38.39 -11.69 -0.83
N TYR A 685 38.71 -10.77 0.09
CA TYR A 685 38.46 -9.35 -0.10
C TYR A 685 39.73 -8.55 -0.33
N GLU A 686 39.92 -8.13 -1.58
CA GLU A 686 40.92 -7.14 -1.95
C GLU A 686 40.27 -5.74 -2.06
N PRO A 687 40.51 -4.82 -1.12
CA PRO A 687 39.87 -3.50 -1.14
C PRO A 687 40.33 -2.70 -2.36
N LYS A 688 39.41 -2.44 -3.30
CA LYS A 688 39.66 -1.68 -4.54
C LYS A 688 38.94 -0.35 -4.53
N GLY A 689 39.58 0.69 -5.08
CA GLY A 689 39.01 2.04 -5.20
C GLY A 689 39.30 2.92 -3.99
N VAL A 690 38.51 3.99 -3.81
CA VAL A 690 38.72 4.97 -2.74
C VAL A 690 37.87 4.66 -1.51
N PHE A 691 38.47 4.87 -0.34
CA PHE A 691 37.87 4.72 0.99
C PHE A 691 38.26 5.92 1.85
N LEU A 692 37.34 6.40 2.68
CA LEU A 692 37.58 7.53 3.59
C LEU A 692 37.49 7.10 5.05
N ASP A 693 38.36 7.64 5.89
CA ASP A 693 38.22 7.54 7.34
C ASP A 693 36.88 8.14 7.80
N PRO A 694 36.25 7.60 8.86
CA PRO A 694 35.00 8.14 9.38
C PRO A 694 35.14 9.63 9.79
N PRO A 695 34.06 10.42 9.65
CA PRO A 695 34.11 11.84 9.99
C PRO A 695 34.46 12.05 11.47
N LYS A 696 35.40 12.95 11.75
CA LYS A 696 35.75 13.35 13.13
C LYS A 696 34.54 13.99 13.79
N ILE A 697 33.96 13.35 14.80
CA ILE A 697 32.95 14.00 15.65
C ILE A 697 33.69 15.03 16.50
N HIS A 698 33.41 16.32 16.31
CA HIS A 698 33.72 17.32 17.33
C HIS A 698 32.76 17.04 18.51
N GLN A 699 33.29 16.47 19.58
CA GLN A 699 32.56 16.24 20.84
C GLN A 699 32.06 17.55 21.43
#